data_AF-A0A8M1MG98-F1
#
_entry.id   AF-A0A8M1MG98-F1
#
_cell.length_a   1.000
_cell.length_b   1.000
_cell.length_c   1.000
_cell.angle_alpha   90.00
_cell.angle_beta   90.00
_cell.angle_gamma   90.00
#
_symmetry.space_group_name_H-M   'P 1'
#
loop_
_entity.id
_entity.type
_entity.pdbx_description
1 polymer ?
#
loop_
_entity_poly.entity_id
_entity_poly.type
_entity_poly.pdbx_seq_one_letter_code
_entity_poly.pdbx_strand_id
1 'polypeptide(L)'
;MILPSTLKATSKDTWAYMSVKELKEALQLNSTHFLNVYFASSVREDLAGAATWPWDKEAISHLGGVVLNPAYYGMSGHTNIMIHEVGHVLGLYHVFKGVSERESCDDPCRETVPSMDTGDLCADTAPTPKSKLCQDPEPTNDTCGFTHFPGAPFSNYMSYTDDDCTNSFTPNQVARMHCYLDLVYQQWSQNRKPTPIPLPPMVIGQTHTSLTIHWLPPISGVVYDRVPGSVCGACTEDGTFRQYVHTASSRRVCDSSGYWTPEEAVGPPDVDQPCEPSLQAWSPELHLYHMNMTVPCPAEGCSLELLFQHPVQADTLTLWVTYLSMDSSRALFDTEILLEHQDSVHLGPLDTFCDTPLTIKLHVDGKVSGVKVYTFDERMEIDAALLTSQPHSPLCSGCRPVRYQVLREPPFANGLPMVVTNPHRKFTDVEVTPGQMYRYQVQAGAGTDLGEASPPLSHIHGAPYCGDGKVAGSLGEECDDGDLLSGDGCSRACQLEEGFHCAGEPSLCYIYEGDGICEPFEKETSIIDCGLYTPKGYLDQWATQAYSSHEDKKCPASLVTGEPHSMICTSYHPDSPEHYPLTGWFPCVTNGNRPQDKRSEQTEGSLEREDEVWLKVCFSRPGVATAVFVFLTSDGPVLREHQRPTVTVHLTDVSGNNHSLGTYELSCQHNPLVINVTHHLTVLSHHTTSVLLNFSSPLVGISAVALRTSSHISPSTPNKCIPEHEGQNHQGQRYESLHEHNVMETLIVTSLLLQDDKCNRSPSIESSEDEHHLLLQGMG
;
A
#
# COMPACT_ATOMS: atom_id res chain seq x y z
N MET A 1 30.65 -4.60 -30.59
CA MET A 1 31.64 -3.74 -29.92
C MET A 1 32.13 -4.48 -28.70
N ILE A 2 33.42 -4.78 -28.60
CA ILE A 2 33.99 -5.40 -27.41
C ILE A 2 34.24 -4.24 -26.44
N LEU A 3 33.41 -4.11 -25.41
CA LEU A 3 33.64 -3.18 -24.31
C LEU A 3 34.99 -3.53 -23.65
N PRO A 4 35.82 -2.56 -23.25
CA PRO A 4 37.06 -2.84 -22.53
C PRO A 4 36.74 -3.47 -21.16
N SER A 5 36.83 -4.79 -21.06
CA SER A 5 36.68 -5.52 -19.80
C SER A 5 37.98 -5.47 -19.01
N THR A 6 37.97 -4.89 -17.82
CA THR A 6 39.12 -4.90 -16.91
C THR A 6 38.92 -6.02 -15.88
N LEU A 7 39.62 -7.15 -16.04
CA LEU A 7 39.59 -8.23 -15.06
C LEU A 7 40.54 -7.90 -13.90
N LYS A 8 39.98 -7.70 -12.70
CA LYS A 8 40.74 -7.69 -11.44
C LYS A 8 40.57 -9.05 -10.76
N ALA A 9 41.68 -9.72 -10.47
CA ALA A 9 41.70 -10.96 -9.70
C ALA A 9 42.45 -10.73 -8.38
N THR A 10 41.86 -11.11 -7.25
CA THR A 10 42.51 -11.16 -5.94
C THR A 10 42.89 -12.61 -5.64
N SER A 11 44.10 -12.87 -5.15
CA SER A 11 44.57 -14.24 -4.83
C SER A 11 44.91 -14.39 -3.35
N LYS A 12 44.52 -15.55 -2.78
CA LYS A 12 45.11 -16.32 -1.66
C LYS A 12 44.52 -16.28 -0.24
N ASP A 13 44.03 -17.45 0.17
CA ASP A 13 44.28 -18.18 1.42
C ASP A 13 43.67 -17.72 2.77
N THR A 14 42.91 -16.61 2.86
CA THR A 14 42.30 -16.20 4.16
C THR A 14 40.79 -15.84 4.16
N TRP A 15 40.04 -16.08 3.09
CA TRP A 15 38.70 -15.47 2.89
C TRP A 15 37.50 -16.42 2.83
N ALA A 16 37.49 -17.51 3.61
CA ALA A 16 36.34 -18.44 3.61
C ALA A 16 35.04 -17.87 4.23
N TYR A 17 35.04 -16.62 4.75
CA TYR A 17 33.93 -16.04 5.52
C TYR A 17 33.62 -14.57 5.18
N MET A 18 34.04 -14.07 4.01
CA MET A 18 33.78 -12.68 3.60
C MET A 18 32.38 -12.55 2.96
N SER A 19 31.63 -11.53 3.36
CA SER A 19 30.33 -11.20 2.76
C SER A 19 30.48 -10.56 1.37
N VAL A 20 29.40 -10.57 0.59
CA VAL A 20 29.36 -9.89 -0.72
C VAL A 20 29.63 -8.39 -0.58
N LYS A 21 29.11 -7.76 0.48
CA LYS A 21 29.32 -6.32 0.78
C LYS A 21 30.81 -6.03 1.01
N GLU A 22 31.47 -6.78 1.89
CA GLU A 22 32.90 -6.64 2.17
C GLU A 22 33.77 -6.87 0.91
N LEU A 23 33.40 -7.81 0.04
CA LEU A 23 34.10 -8.03 -1.23
C LEU A 23 34.00 -6.80 -2.14
N LYS A 24 32.81 -6.21 -2.27
CA LYS A 24 32.58 -5.03 -3.10
C LYS A 24 33.29 -3.80 -2.52
N GLU A 25 33.26 -3.61 -1.19
CA GLU A 25 33.99 -2.57 -0.47
C GLU A 25 35.51 -2.69 -0.63
N ALA A 26 36.06 -3.90 -0.65
CA ALA A 26 37.49 -4.12 -0.84
C ALA A 26 37.95 -3.80 -2.27
N LEU A 27 37.11 -4.05 -3.27
CA LEU A 27 37.44 -3.85 -4.69
C LEU A 27 37.22 -2.42 -5.18
N GLN A 28 36.28 -1.69 -4.56
CA GLN A 28 35.87 -0.32 -4.91
C GLN A 28 35.76 -0.10 -6.42
N LEU A 29 35.04 -0.98 -7.11
CA LEU A 29 34.82 -0.84 -8.54
C LEU A 29 33.85 0.31 -8.80
N ASN A 30 34.10 1.08 -9.87
CA ASN A 30 33.25 2.21 -10.19
C ASN A 30 32.02 1.75 -10.98
N SER A 31 30.85 1.71 -10.34
CA SER A 31 29.58 1.35 -10.99
C SER A 31 28.88 2.52 -11.68
N THR A 32 29.36 3.76 -11.50
CA THR A 32 28.70 4.94 -12.09
C THR A 32 28.74 4.94 -13.62
N HIS A 33 29.77 4.35 -14.23
CA HIS A 33 29.97 4.33 -15.68
C HIS A 33 29.97 2.91 -16.28
N PHE A 34 29.92 1.88 -15.44
CA PHE A 34 30.11 0.49 -15.85
C PHE A 34 29.21 -0.43 -15.03
N LEU A 35 28.69 -1.48 -15.66
CA LEU A 35 28.15 -2.62 -14.93
C LEU A 35 29.28 -3.47 -14.37
N ASN A 36 29.33 -3.62 -13.04
CA ASN A 36 30.25 -4.53 -12.38
C ASN A 36 29.63 -5.93 -12.26
N VAL A 37 30.38 -6.94 -12.66
CA VAL A 37 30.00 -8.36 -12.55
C VAL A 37 31.03 -9.07 -11.68
N TYR A 38 30.58 -9.58 -10.55
CA TYR A 38 31.40 -10.26 -9.55
C TYR A 38 31.18 -11.76 -9.64
N PHE A 39 32.26 -12.53 -9.49
CA PHE A 39 32.22 -13.98 -9.48
C PHE A 39 32.58 -14.46 -8.08
N ALA A 40 31.60 -14.99 -7.35
CA ALA A 40 31.79 -15.41 -5.96
C ALA A 40 31.05 -16.71 -5.65
N SER A 41 31.70 -17.60 -4.91
CA SER A 41 31.10 -18.85 -4.43
C SER A 41 30.46 -18.61 -3.06
N SER A 42 29.13 -18.75 -2.98
CA SER A 42 28.37 -18.65 -1.73
C SER A 42 28.37 -19.99 -0.98
N VAL A 43 28.25 -19.93 0.36
CA VAL A 43 28.06 -21.11 1.23
C VAL A 43 26.59 -21.57 1.22
N ARG A 44 25.65 -20.74 0.75
CA ARG A 44 24.26 -21.15 0.50
C ARG A 44 24.20 -21.81 -0.89
N GLU A 45 23.99 -23.13 -0.93
CA GLU A 45 24.19 -24.00 -2.10
C GLU A 45 23.26 -23.71 -3.31
N ASP A 46 22.22 -22.89 -3.15
CA ASP A 46 21.12 -22.77 -4.13
C ASP A 46 21.09 -21.47 -4.96
N LEU A 47 22.02 -20.53 -4.75
CA LEU A 47 22.00 -19.24 -5.46
C LEU A 47 22.90 -19.26 -6.72
N ALA A 48 22.28 -19.12 -7.89
CA ALA A 48 22.97 -19.07 -9.19
C ALA A 48 23.52 -17.66 -9.51
N GLY A 49 22.79 -16.62 -9.12
CA GLY A 49 23.14 -15.22 -9.29
C GLY A 49 22.31 -14.32 -8.39
N ALA A 50 22.72 -13.05 -8.29
CA ALA A 50 21.94 -11.99 -7.69
C ALA A 50 22.31 -10.65 -8.33
N ALA A 51 21.35 -9.74 -8.40
CA ALA A 51 21.50 -8.40 -8.94
C ALA A 51 21.08 -7.33 -7.92
N THR A 52 21.70 -6.16 -8.01
CA THR A 52 21.21 -4.93 -7.36
C THR A 52 20.13 -4.30 -8.24
N TRP A 53 19.00 -3.93 -7.67
CA TRP A 53 17.91 -3.27 -8.39
C TRP A 53 18.26 -1.82 -8.73
N PRO A 54 17.65 -1.22 -9.78
CA PRO A 54 17.97 0.15 -10.17
C PRO A 54 17.44 1.22 -9.20
N TRP A 55 16.47 0.88 -8.35
CA TRP A 55 15.97 1.78 -7.30
C TRP A 55 16.73 1.64 -5.98
N ASP A 56 17.59 0.63 -5.83
CA ASP A 56 18.45 0.52 -4.63
C ASP A 56 19.43 1.70 -4.59
N LYS A 57 19.62 2.33 -3.42
CA LYS A 57 20.61 3.40 -3.18
C LYS A 57 22.01 3.04 -3.69
N GLU A 58 22.36 1.75 -3.59
CA GLU A 58 23.66 1.21 -3.97
C GLU A 58 23.84 0.92 -5.46
N ALA A 59 22.79 1.05 -6.29
CA ALA A 59 22.79 0.65 -7.71
C ALA A 59 23.92 1.27 -8.53
N ILE A 60 24.20 2.56 -8.30
CA ILE A 60 25.28 3.31 -8.98
C ILE A 60 26.54 3.46 -8.12
N SER A 61 26.52 2.94 -6.90
CA SER A 61 27.67 2.91 -5.99
C SER A 61 28.57 1.71 -6.30
N HIS A 62 29.75 1.67 -5.70
CA HIS A 62 30.65 0.51 -5.76
C HIS A 62 30.05 -0.81 -5.22
N LEU A 63 28.92 -0.75 -4.50
CA LEU A 63 28.15 -1.90 -4.04
C LEU A 63 27.14 -2.41 -5.08
N GLY A 64 26.87 -1.67 -6.15
CA GLY A 64 25.95 -2.09 -7.22
C GLY A 64 26.52 -3.16 -8.17
N GLY A 65 25.64 -3.77 -8.95
CA GLY A 65 25.98 -4.71 -10.03
C GLY A 65 25.48 -6.14 -9.81
N VAL A 66 26.06 -7.09 -10.54
CA VAL A 66 25.63 -8.50 -10.55
C VAL A 66 26.67 -9.37 -9.85
N VAL A 67 26.22 -10.34 -9.06
CA VAL A 67 27.04 -11.41 -8.50
C VAL A 67 26.62 -12.73 -9.13
N LEU A 68 27.54 -13.45 -9.76
CA LEU A 68 27.30 -14.76 -10.37
C LEU A 68 28.08 -15.84 -9.62
N ASN A 69 27.44 -16.98 -9.41
CA ASN A 69 28.08 -18.14 -8.83
C ASN A 69 28.85 -18.91 -9.93
N PRO A 70 30.19 -19.02 -9.83
CA PRO A 70 31.01 -19.73 -10.82
C PRO A 70 30.70 -21.23 -10.94
N ALA A 71 30.03 -21.81 -9.94
CA ALA A 71 29.59 -23.20 -9.98
C ALA A 71 28.41 -23.43 -10.94
N TYR A 72 27.65 -22.38 -11.26
CA TYR A 72 26.48 -22.44 -12.14
C TYR A 72 26.75 -21.74 -13.48
N TYR A 73 27.33 -20.54 -13.45
CA TYR A 73 27.55 -19.74 -14.64
C TYR A 73 28.80 -20.16 -15.44
N GLY A 74 28.68 -20.24 -16.76
CA GLY A 74 29.78 -20.59 -17.67
C GLY A 74 29.93 -22.09 -17.94
N MET A 75 29.01 -22.90 -17.41
CA MET A 75 28.83 -24.30 -17.82
C MET A 75 27.95 -24.38 -19.08
N SER A 76 28.06 -25.49 -19.82
CA SER A 76 27.22 -25.73 -21.00
C SER A 76 25.74 -25.75 -20.59
N GLY A 77 24.93 -24.87 -21.17
CA GLY A 77 23.50 -24.75 -20.85
C GLY A 77 23.17 -23.84 -19.65
N HIS A 78 24.14 -23.06 -19.14
CA HIS A 78 23.94 -22.14 -18.00
C HIS A 78 24.66 -20.79 -18.20
N THR A 79 24.42 -20.17 -19.35
CA THR A 79 24.88 -18.85 -19.76
C THR A 79 23.79 -17.77 -19.64
N ASN A 80 22.51 -18.13 -19.71
CA ASN A 80 21.41 -17.15 -19.66
C ASN A 80 21.19 -16.57 -18.26
N ILE A 81 21.81 -17.15 -17.21
CA ILE A 81 21.81 -16.59 -15.85
C ILE A 81 22.31 -15.14 -15.86
N MET A 82 23.37 -14.81 -16.61
CA MET A 82 23.83 -13.42 -16.70
C MET A 82 22.80 -12.52 -17.38
N ILE A 83 22.08 -13.02 -18.39
CA ILE A 83 21.03 -12.26 -19.08
C ILE A 83 19.89 -11.96 -18.10
N HIS A 84 19.49 -12.95 -17.30
CA HIS A 84 18.48 -12.84 -16.25
C HIS A 84 18.85 -11.78 -15.20
N GLU A 85 20.05 -11.89 -14.60
CA GLU A 85 20.49 -10.93 -13.58
C GLU A 85 20.65 -9.51 -14.15
N VAL A 86 21.11 -9.37 -15.40
CA VAL A 86 21.16 -8.06 -16.05
C VAL A 86 19.75 -7.51 -16.30
N GLY A 87 18.76 -8.36 -16.55
CA GLY A 87 17.35 -7.96 -16.60
C GLY A 87 16.90 -7.31 -15.29
N HIS A 88 17.27 -7.87 -14.13
CA HIS A 88 17.00 -7.27 -12.82
C HIS A 88 17.69 -5.92 -12.61
N VAL A 89 18.98 -5.81 -12.97
CA VAL A 89 19.69 -4.52 -12.95
C VAL A 89 18.94 -3.46 -13.76
N LEU A 90 18.33 -3.87 -14.87
CA LEU A 90 17.57 -2.97 -15.75
C LEU A 90 16.07 -2.89 -15.36
N GLY A 91 15.70 -3.35 -14.16
CA GLY A 91 14.39 -3.14 -13.56
C GLY A 91 13.28 -4.10 -14.02
N LEU A 92 13.64 -5.30 -14.46
CA LEU A 92 12.68 -6.36 -14.78
C LEU A 92 12.43 -7.28 -13.59
N TYR A 93 11.17 -7.50 -13.25
CA TYR A 93 10.79 -8.54 -12.31
C TYR A 93 10.79 -9.93 -12.95
N HIS A 94 10.75 -10.96 -12.12
CA HIS A 94 10.41 -12.30 -12.60
C HIS A 94 9.01 -12.30 -13.21
N VAL A 95 8.82 -13.07 -14.29
CA VAL A 95 7.50 -13.21 -14.95
C VAL A 95 6.40 -13.82 -14.06
N PHE A 96 6.79 -14.38 -12.91
CA PHE A 96 5.87 -14.97 -11.93
C PHE A 96 5.72 -14.11 -10.66
N LYS A 97 6.17 -12.85 -10.70
CA LYS A 97 6.11 -11.90 -9.57
C LYS A 97 4.69 -11.76 -9.03
N GLY A 98 3.72 -11.60 -9.92
CA GLY A 98 2.31 -11.41 -9.58
C GLY A 98 1.54 -12.65 -9.18
N VAL A 99 2.18 -13.82 -9.13
CA VAL A 99 1.52 -15.08 -8.76
C VAL A 99 2.24 -15.82 -7.65
N SER A 100 3.55 -16.08 -7.79
CA SER A 100 4.30 -16.93 -6.86
C SER A 100 5.25 -16.19 -5.92
N GLU A 101 5.55 -14.92 -6.17
CA GLU A 101 6.39 -14.10 -5.28
C GLU A 101 5.55 -13.07 -4.53
N ARG A 102 4.49 -13.58 -3.93
CA ARG A 102 3.51 -12.84 -3.14
C ARG A 102 3.33 -13.47 -1.79
N GLU A 103 2.83 -12.69 -0.84
CA GLU A 103 2.58 -13.17 0.51
C GLU A 103 1.24 -13.88 0.67
N SER A 104 0.21 -13.48 -0.10
CA SER A 104 -1.15 -14.01 0.02
C SER A 104 -1.97 -13.95 -1.27
N CYS A 105 -3.05 -14.71 -1.31
CA CYS A 105 -4.04 -14.76 -2.39
C CYS A 105 -4.89 -13.49 -2.52
N ASP A 106 -5.04 -12.77 -1.41
CA ASP A 106 -5.87 -11.58 -1.27
C ASP A 106 -5.08 -10.28 -1.39
N ASP A 107 -3.78 -10.37 -1.66
CA ASP A 107 -2.99 -9.16 -1.87
C ASP A 107 -3.47 -8.47 -3.18
N PRO A 108 -3.75 -7.16 -3.15
CA PRO A 108 -4.36 -6.44 -4.27
C PRO A 108 -3.46 -6.39 -5.52
N CYS A 109 -2.15 -6.63 -5.38
CA CYS A 109 -1.21 -6.74 -6.50
C CYS A 109 -1.34 -8.08 -7.28
N ARG A 110 -2.41 -8.82 -6.98
CA ARG A 110 -3.15 -9.84 -7.74
C ARG A 110 -2.97 -9.94 -9.23
N GLU A 111 -1.86 -10.45 -9.77
CA GLU A 111 -1.84 -10.60 -11.23
C GLU A 111 -2.69 -11.79 -11.68
N THR A 112 -3.93 -11.48 -12.05
CA THR A 112 -4.91 -12.42 -12.65
C THR A 112 -4.99 -12.25 -14.16
N VAL A 113 -4.65 -11.05 -14.64
CA VAL A 113 -4.53 -10.69 -16.05
C VAL A 113 -3.24 -9.88 -16.26
N PRO A 114 -2.60 -9.98 -17.44
CA PRO A 114 -1.44 -9.15 -17.77
C PRO A 114 -1.73 -7.67 -17.56
N SER A 115 -0.91 -6.97 -16.79
CA SER A 115 -1.14 -5.57 -16.47
C SER A 115 0.17 -4.76 -16.40
N MET A 116 0.06 -3.43 -16.53
CA MET A 116 1.17 -2.51 -16.25
C MET A 116 1.16 -2.05 -14.78
N ASP A 117 0.16 -2.46 -13.99
CA ASP A 117 -0.07 -1.98 -12.62
C ASP A 117 0.14 -3.08 -11.58
N THR A 118 -0.04 -4.34 -11.96
CA THR A 118 0.10 -5.50 -11.06
C THR A 118 1.11 -6.51 -11.59
N GLY A 119 1.69 -7.31 -10.69
CA GLY A 119 2.57 -8.43 -11.04
C GLY A 119 3.95 -8.04 -11.54
N ASP A 120 4.35 -8.54 -12.71
CA ASP A 120 5.65 -8.19 -13.28
C ASP A 120 5.67 -6.82 -13.96
N LEU A 121 4.54 -6.10 -13.98
CA LEU A 121 4.24 -4.81 -14.61
C LEU A 121 4.57 -4.76 -16.12
N CYS A 122 4.28 -5.86 -16.83
CA CYS A 122 4.32 -5.91 -18.28
C CYS A 122 3.00 -6.51 -18.81
N ALA A 123 2.15 -5.68 -19.43
CA ALA A 123 0.88 -6.15 -20.00
C ALA A 123 1.00 -7.12 -21.20
N ASP A 124 2.22 -7.46 -21.63
CA ASP A 124 2.52 -8.40 -22.71
C ASP A 124 3.18 -9.70 -22.23
N THR A 125 3.28 -9.91 -20.91
CA THR A 125 3.68 -11.17 -20.27
C THR A 125 2.47 -11.78 -19.55
N ALA A 126 2.23 -13.07 -19.76
CA ALA A 126 1.11 -13.74 -19.12
C ALA A 126 1.43 -14.08 -17.65
N PRO A 127 0.47 -13.92 -16.71
CA PRO A 127 0.67 -14.34 -15.33
C PRO A 127 0.93 -15.84 -15.28
N THR A 128 1.93 -16.25 -14.50
CA THR A 128 2.31 -17.66 -14.36
C THR A 128 2.82 -17.94 -12.96
N PRO A 129 2.59 -19.13 -12.39
CA PRO A 129 3.31 -19.57 -11.22
C PRO A 129 4.78 -19.82 -11.55
N LYS A 130 5.61 -19.85 -10.50
CA LYS A 130 7.03 -20.21 -10.56
C LYS A 130 7.17 -21.64 -11.07
N SER A 131 7.85 -21.78 -12.22
CA SER A 131 8.09 -23.06 -12.88
C SER A 131 9.50 -23.12 -13.46
N LYS A 132 10.10 -24.31 -13.43
CA LYS A 132 11.36 -24.62 -14.14
C LYS A 132 11.14 -25.40 -15.43
N LEU A 133 9.88 -25.75 -15.74
CA LEU A 133 9.55 -26.58 -16.90
C LEU A 133 9.37 -25.72 -18.15
N CYS A 134 9.86 -26.22 -19.30
CA CYS A 134 9.69 -25.57 -20.61
C CYS A 134 8.32 -25.88 -21.24
N GLN A 135 7.25 -25.63 -20.47
CA GLN A 135 5.86 -25.80 -20.88
C GLN A 135 4.95 -25.04 -19.93
N ASP A 136 3.68 -24.87 -20.31
CA ASP A 136 2.66 -24.32 -19.43
C ASP A 136 2.60 -25.16 -18.12
N PRO A 137 2.58 -24.50 -16.95
CA PRO A 137 2.52 -25.19 -15.68
C PRO A 137 1.20 -25.95 -15.53
N GLU A 138 1.24 -27.10 -14.88
CA GLU A 138 0.03 -27.85 -14.57
C GLU A 138 -0.89 -27.03 -13.65
N PRO A 139 -2.22 -27.22 -13.74
CA PRO A 139 -3.17 -26.50 -12.90
C PRO A 139 -2.86 -26.76 -11.42
N THR A 140 -2.42 -25.74 -10.71
CA THR A 140 -2.15 -25.81 -9.28
C THR A 140 -3.43 -25.54 -8.50
N ASN A 141 -3.74 -26.42 -7.56
CA ASN A 141 -4.75 -26.18 -6.53
C ASN A 141 -4.04 -25.49 -5.36
N ASP A 142 -3.88 -24.17 -5.46
CA ASP A 142 -3.26 -23.37 -4.41
C ASP A 142 -4.33 -22.82 -3.45
N THR A 143 -3.93 -22.15 -2.36
CA THR A 143 -4.84 -21.44 -1.44
C THR A 143 -5.77 -20.46 -2.17
N CYS A 144 -5.39 -20.02 -3.37
CA CYS A 144 -6.12 -19.05 -4.18
C CYS A 144 -7.14 -19.68 -5.16
N GLY A 145 -7.36 -20.99 -5.07
CA GLY A 145 -8.28 -21.75 -5.92
C GLY A 145 -7.62 -22.42 -7.13
N PHE A 146 -8.46 -23.02 -7.99
CA PHE A 146 -8.01 -23.76 -9.17
C PHE A 146 -7.92 -22.81 -10.37
N THR A 147 -6.69 -22.40 -10.73
CA THR A 147 -6.43 -21.50 -11.86
C THR A 147 -5.57 -22.17 -12.93
N HIS A 148 -5.95 -21.97 -14.19
CA HIS A 148 -5.19 -22.45 -15.34
C HIS A 148 -4.37 -21.29 -15.91
N PHE A 149 -3.11 -21.53 -16.25
CA PHE A 149 -2.18 -20.51 -16.77
C PHE A 149 -1.75 -20.85 -18.20
N PRO A 150 -2.65 -20.73 -19.19
CA PRO A 150 -2.30 -21.00 -20.59
C PRO A 150 -1.39 -19.91 -21.13
N GLY A 151 -0.37 -20.29 -21.91
CA GLY A 151 0.55 -19.34 -22.54
C GLY A 151 1.55 -18.72 -21.58
N ALA A 152 2.02 -19.49 -20.59
CA ALA A 152 3.01 -19.02 -19.63
C ALA A 152 4.30 -18.58 -20.36
N PRO A 153 4.94 -17.47 -19.96
CA PRO A 153 6.15 -16.95 -20.60
C PRO A 153 7.41 -17.74 -20.21
N PHE A 154 7.38 -19.08 -20.31
CA PHE A 154 8.47 -19.96 -19.92
C PHE A 154 9.72 -19.82 -20.82
N SER A 155 9.60 -19.28 -22.03
CA SER A 155 10.73 -18.98 -22.92
C SER A 155 11.34 -17.60 -22.66
N ASN A 156 10.81 -16.85 -21.69
CA ASN A 156 11.30 -15.53 -21.32
C ASN A 156 12.57 -15.64 -20.45
N TYR A 157 13.54 -14.76 -20.67
CA TYR A 157 14.77 -14.74 -19.85
C TYR A 157 14.51 -14.49 -18.37
N MET A 158 13.41 -13.84 -17.99
CA MET A 158 13.02 -13.59 -16.60
C MET A 158 12.22 -14.76 -15.96
N SER A 159 12.15 -15.90 -16.63
CA SER A 159 11.67 -17.17 -16.05
C SER A 159 12.82 -17.96 -15.41
N TYR A 160 12.50 -19.07 -14.74
CA TYR A 160 13.49 -19.98 -14.14
C TYR A 160 13.74 -21.26 -14.96
N THR A 161 13.36 -21.25 -16.24
CA THR A 161 13.65 -22.38 -17.13
C THR A 161 15.10 -22.37 -17.58
N ASP A 162 15.60 -23.53 -17.99
CA ASP A 162 16.99 -23.69 -18.45
C ASP A 162 17.26 -22.94 -19.76
N ASP A 163 18.55 -22.75 -20.08
CA ASP A 163 19.00 -21.99 -21.27
C ASP A 163 18.42 -22.50 -22.60
N ASP A 164 18.19 -23.81 -22.73
CA ASP A 164 17.63 -24.41 -23.94
C ASP A 164 16.19 -23.95 -24.23
N CYS A 165 15.51 -23.39 -23.22
CA CYS A 165 14.14 -22.91 -23.29
C CYS A 165 14.04 -21.39 -23.45
N THR A 166 14.94 -20.63 -22.81
CA THR A 166 14.87 -19.17 -22.76
C THR A 166 15.52 -18.50 -23.98
N ASN A 167 14.83 -17.55 -24.62
CA ASN A 167 15.31 -16.96 -25.88
C ASN A 167 14.87 -15.51 -26.17
N SER A 168 14.04 -14.88 -25.34
CA SER A 168 13.46 -13.58 -25.66
C SER A 168 13.08 -12.72 -24.45
N PHE A 169 13.02 -11.41 -24.70
CA PHE A 169 12.30 -10.42 -23.88
C PHE A 169 11.10 -9.91 -24.67
N THR A 170 10.08 -9.42 -23.97
CA THR A 170 8.91 -8.78 -24.60
C THR A 170 9.16 -7.30 -24.89
N PRO A 171 8.39 -6.67 -25.81
CA PRO A 171 8.45 -5.23 -26.03
C PRO A 171 8.30 -4.37 -24.76
N ASN A 172 7.40 -4.71 -23.83
CA ASN A 172 7.24 -3.94 -22.59
C ASN A 172 8.44 -4.10 -21.66
N GLN A 173 9.00 -5.31 -21.54
CA GLN A 173 10.25 -5.52 -20.81
C GLN A 173 11.39 -4.68 -21.41
N VAL A 174 11.53 -4.67 -22.75
CA VAL A 174 12.53 -3.83 -23.43
C VAL A 174 12.31 -2.34 -23.15
N ALA A 175 11.06 -1.88 -23.19
CA ALA A 175 10.72 -0.50 -22.87
C ALA A 175 11.11 -0.12 -21.42
N ARG A 176 10.86 -1.01 -20.46
CA ARG A 176 11.26 -0.81 -19.05
C ARG A 176 12.77 -0.76 -18.87
N MET A 177 13.51 -1.66 -19.51
CA MET A 177 14.97 -1.64 -19.49
C MET A 177 15.52 -0.31 -20.02
N HIS A 178 14.97 0.18 -21.14
CA HIS A 178 15.34 1.49 -21.67
C HIS A 178 14.97 2.64 -20.72
N CYS A 179 13.83 2.53 -20.02
CA CYS A 179 13.42 3.51 -19.02
C CYS A 179 14.47 3.65 -17.89
N TYR A 180 14.94 2.54 -17.31
CA TYR A 180 15.94 2.59 -16.24
C TYR A 180 17.34 3.02 -16.73
N LEU A 181 17.71 2.68 -17.97
CA LEU A 181 18.91 3.25 -18.60
C LEU A 181 18.83 4.78 -18.70
N ASP A 182 17.65 5.30 -19.01
CA ASP A 182 17.40 6.73 -19.18
C ASP A 182 17.19 7.48 -17.87
N LEU A 183 16.69 6.82 -16.83
CA LEU A 183 16.40 7.42 -15.53
C LEU A 183 17.57 7.30 -14.56
N VAL A 184 18.12 6.10 -14.42
CA VAL A 184 19.11 5.75 -13.38
C VAL A 184 20.52 5.67 -13.97
N TYR A 185 20.72 4.86 -15.02
CA TYR A 185 22.06 4.59 -15.56
C TYR A 185 22.49 5.54 -16.68
N GLN A 186 22.08 6.81 -16.60
CA GLN A 186 22.35 7.82 -17.64
C GLN A 186 23.84 7.96 -17.96
N GLN A 187 24.72 7.71 -16.97
CA GLN A 187 26.17 7.82 -17.09
C GLN A 187 26.82 6.61 -17.80
N TRP A 188 26.11 5.48 -17.98
CA TRP A 188 26.58 4.34 -18.77
C TRP A 188 26.55 4.64 -20.27
N SER A 189 25.70 5.59 -20.70
CA SER A 189 25.69 6.10 -22.06
C SER A 189 26.80 7.13 -22.26
N GLN A 190 27.81 6.77 -23.08
CA GLN A 190 29.03 7.57 -23.18
C GLN A 190 28.87 8.92 -23.89
N ASN A 191 27.74 9.25 -24.53
CA ASN A 191 27.70 10.45 -25.38
C ASN A 191 26.37 11.20 -25.54
N ARG A 192 25.20 10.61 -25.22
CA ARG A 192 23.91 11.30 -25.40
C ARG A 192 22.88 10.80 -24.40
N LYS A 193 22.22 11.73 -23.71
CA LYS A 193 20.93 11.46 -23.07
C LYS A 193 19.87 11.46 -24.17
N PRO A 194 19.08 10.40 -24.37
CA PRO A 194 18.05 10.42 -25.39
C PRO A 194 17.05 11.54 -25.10
N THR A 195 16.54 12.12 -26.18
CA THR A 195 15.42 13.06 -26.14
C THR A 195 14.24 12.37 -25.48
N PRO A 196 13.56 13.03 -24.53
CA PRO A 196 12.43 12.41 -23.88
C PRO A 196 11.31 12.15 -24.89
N ILE A 197 10.62 11.02 -24.76
CA ILE A 197 9.44 10.69 -25.56
C ILE A 197 8.21 11.20 -24.80
N PRO A 198 7.41 12.14 -25.37
CA PRO A 198 6.20 12.60 -24.74
C PRO A 198 5.17 11.47 -24.61
N LEU A 199 4.28 11.59 -23.64
CA LEU A 199 3.09 10.76 -23.58
C LEU A 199 2.15 11.06 -24.77
N PRO A 200 1.28 10.10 -25.17
CA PRO A 200 0.28 10.36 -26.20
C PRO A 200 -0.57 11.60 -25.82
N PRO A 201 -0.88 12.49 -26.77
CA PRO A 201 -1.76 13.61 -26.49
C PRO A 201 -3.19 13.12 -26.23
N MET A 202 -3.96 13.94 -25.54
CA MET A 202 -5.37 13.71 -25.19
C MET A 202 -6.20 14.92 -25.63
N VAL A 203 -7.47 14.69 -25.97
CA VAL A 203 -8.41 15.76 -26.28
C VAL A 203 -8.88 16.38 -24.95
N ILE A 204 -8.87 17.71 -24.86
CA ILE A 204 -9.32 18.45 -23.66
C ILE A 204 -10.41 19.48 -23.99
N GLY A 205 -10.90 19.48 -25.22
CA GLY A 205 -11.87 20.46 -25.67
C GLY A 205 -12.07 20.40 -27.17
N GLN A 206 -13.32 20.53 -27.60
CA GLN A 206 -13.63 20.70 -29.01
C GLN A 206 -14.81 21.66 -29.20
N THR A 207 -14.82 22.32 -30.35
CA THR A 207 -15.96 23.07 -30.88
C THR A 207 -16.25 22.59 -32.30
N HIS A 208 -17.31 23.11 -32.92
CA HIS A 208 -17.60 22.80 -34.32
C HIS A 208 -16.44 23.13 -35.29
N THR A 209 -15.54 24.05 -34.92
CA THR A 209 -14.46 24.56 -35.79
C THR A 209 -13.06 24.40 -35.20
N SER A 210 -12.91 23.81 -34.01
CA SER A 210 -11.61 23.68 -33.37
C SER A 210 -11.51 22.43 -32.52
N LEU A 211 -10.33 21.82 -32.48
CA LEU A 211 -10.00 20.71 -31.60
C LEU A 211 -8.79 21.10 -30.75
N THR A 212 -8.88 20.91 -29.44
CA THR A 212 -7.82 21.25 -28.50
C THR A 212 -7.26 19.99 -27.89
N ILE A 213 -5.96 19.79 -28.06
CA ILE A 213 -5.21 18.68 -27.50
C ILE A 213 -4.22 19.17 -26.45
N HIS A 214 -3.93 18.29 -25.50
CA HIS A 214 -2.94 18.48 -24.44
C HIS A 214 -2.13 17.21 -24.26
N TRP A 215 -0.88 17.32 -23.82
CA TRP A 215 -0.07 16.16 -23.48
C TRP A 215 0.64 16.39 -22.15
N LEU A 216 0.80 15.30 -21.41
CA LEU A 216 1.57 15.29 -20.17
C LEU A 216 3.07 15.34 -20.48
N PRO A 217 3.89 15.84 -19.54
CA PRO A 217 5.33 15.73 -19.67
C PRO A 217 5.74 14.25 -19.80
N PRO A 218 6.93 13.97 -20.34
CA PRO A 218 7.50 12.62 -20.36
C PRO A 218 7.45 11.98 -18.96
N ILE A 219 7.23 10.67 -18.84
CA ILE A 219 7.15 9.94 -17.54
C ILE A 219 8.33 10.27 -16.62
N SER A 220 9.51 10.47 -17.21
CA SER A 220 10.71 10.94 -16.50
C SER A 220 10.60 12.29 -15.76
N GLY A 221 9.48 13.01 -15.89
CA GLY A 221 9.30 14.36 -15.33
C GLY A 221 10.15 15.45 -16.00
N VAL A 222 10.85 15.13 -17.09
CA VAL A 222 11.82 16.03 -17.71
C VAL A 222 11.13 17.13 -18.50
N VAL A 223 11.29 18.36 -18.01
CA VAL A 223 10.73 19.57 -18.61
C VAL A 223 11.80 20.51 -19.19
N TYR A 224 13.09 20.25 -18.91
CA TYR A 224 14.23 21.01 -19.41
C TYR A 224 15.25 20.15 -20.20
N ASP A 225 16.09 20.81 -21.00
CA ASP A 225 17.18 20.20 -21.76
C ASP A 225 18.12 19.38 -20.87
N ARG A 226 18.39 18.14 -21.29
CA ARG A 226 19.19 17.15 -20.56
C ARG A 226 20.70 17.34 -20.79
N VAL A 227 21.28 18.39 -20.22
CA VAL A 227 22.76 18.55 -20.21
C VAL A 227 23.37 17.70 -19.09
N PRO A 228 24.33 16.79 -19.37
CA PRO A 228 25.00 16.02 -18.33
C PRO A 228 25.64 16.92 -17.26
N GLY A 229 25.44 16.60 -15.99
CA GLY A 229 25.94 17.39 -14.86
C GLY A 229 25.19 18.69 -14.57
N SER A 230 24.09 18.97 -15.26
CA SER A 230 23.23 20.13 -14.96
C SER A 230 22.20 19.84 -13.87
N VAL A 231 21.91 20.84 -13.05
CA VAL A 231 20.85 20.84 -12.02
C VAL A 231 19.43 20.91 -12.61
N CYS A 232 19.29 21.17 -13.91
CA CYS A 232 18.00 21.36 -14.57
C CYS A 232 17.07 20.14 -14.53
N GLY A 233 17.60 18.93 -14.29
CA GLY A 233 16.77 17.73 -14.09
C GLY A 233 15.96 17.74 -12.80
N ALA A 234 16.38 18.56 -11.82
CA ALA A 234 15.71 18.74 -10.53
C ALA A 234 14.78 19.98 -10.51
N CYS A 235 14.63 20.66 -11.65
CA CYS A 235 13.77 21.82 -11.80
C CYS A 235 12.40 21.43 -12.35
N THR A 236 11.37 22.07 -11.82
CA THR A 236 9.97 21.96 -12.27
C THR A 236 9.59 23.14 -13.17
N GLU A 237 8.38 23.12 -13.74
CA GLU A 237 7.94 24.08 -14.77
C GLU A 237 7.81 25.53 -14.29
N ASP A 238 7.46 25.72 -13.02
CA ASP A 238 7.40 27.02 -12.35
C ASP A 238 8.80 27.50 -11.87
N GLY A 239 9.84 26.74 -12.19
CA GLY A 239 11.22 27.02 -11.78
C GLY A 239 11.51 26.65 -10.32
N THR A 240 10.67 25.85 -9.67
CA THR A 240 10.96 25.30 -8.35
C THR A 240 12.04 24.22 -8.45
N PHE A 241 13.06 24.28 -7.59
CA PHE A 241 14.18 23.33 -7.50
C PHE A 241 13.95 22.33 -6.36
N ARG A 242 14.10 21.04 -6.65
CA ARG A 242 13.90 19.93 -5.70
C ARG A 242 15.20 19.15 -5.54
N GLN A 243 15.61 18.89 -4.31
CA GLN A 243 16.79 18.05 -4.04
C GLN A 243 16.59 17.20 -2.80
N TYR A 244 17.06 15.96 -2.87
CA TYR A 244 17.14 15.07 -1.72
C TYR A 244 18.40 15.36 -0.91
N VAL A 245 18.47 14.78 0.29
CA VAL A 245 19.68 14.80 1.12
C VAL A 245 20.86 14.28 0.31
N HIS A 246 21.98 14.99 0.40
CA HIS A 246 23.23 14.62 -0.25
C HIS A 246 24.22 13.97 0.72
N THR A 247 24.20 14.38 1.98
CA THR A 247 25.08 13.85 3.02
C THR A 247 24.32 13.79 4.32
N ALA A 248 24.43 12.68 5.02
CA ALA A 248 23.82 12.48 6.31
C ALA A 248 24.91 12.11 7.34
N SER A 249 24.71 12.54 8.58
CA SER A 249 25.61 12.18 9.66
C SER A 249 24.86 12.11 10.98
N SER A 250 25.33 11.26 11.88
CA SER A 250 24.86 11.23 13.26
C SER A 250 26.05 11.30 14.20
N ARG A 251 25.86 11.86 15.39
CA ARG A 251 26.90 11.90 16.44
C ARG A 251 27.18 10.51 17.02
N ARG A 252 26.36 9.52 16.70
CA ARG A 252 26.50 8.13 17.14
C ARG A 252 27.41 7.37 16.18
N VAL A 253 28.29 6.53 16.74
CA VAL A 253 29.18 5.68 15.94
C VAL A 253 28.35 4.53 15.38
N CYS A 254 28.32 4.38 14.05
CA CYS A 254 27.62 3.27 13.39
C CYS A 254 28.15 1.92 13.90
N ASP A 255 27.25 0.96 14.13
CA ASP A 255 27.63 -0.42 14.43
C ASP A 255 28.38 -1.03 13.23
N SER A 256 29.27 -1.96 13.53
CA SER A 256 30.00 -2.80 12.58
C SER A 256 29.12 -3.62 11.64
N SER A 257 27.82 -3.74 11.94
CA SER A 257 26.83 -4.41 11.09
C SER A 257 26.54 -3.65 9.79
N GLY A 258 26.75 -2.33 9.76
CA GLY A 258 26.59 -1.50 8.56
C GLY A 258 25.15 -1.37 8.07
N TYR A 259 24.16 -1.52 8.95
CA TYR A 259 22.73 -1.28 8.73
C TYR A 259 22.26 -0.10 9.60
N TRP A 260 21.14 0.53 9.25
CA TRP A 260 20.55 1.70 9.92
C TRP A 260 21.49 2.90 10.06
N THR A 261 22.47 3.00 9.16
CA THR A 261 23.47 4.05 9.22
C THR A 261 22.90 5.37 8.69
N PRO A 262 23.49 6.54 9.00
CA PRO A 262 22.99 7.82 8.49
C PRO A 262 22.91 7.85 6.96
N GLU A 263 23.78 7.11 6.28
CA GLU A 263 23.80 6.98 4.82
C GLU A 263 22.47 6.44 4.25
N GLU A 264 21.72 5.66 5.04
CA GLU A 264 20.38 5.19 4.66
C GLU A 264 19.36 6.34 4.55
N ALA A 265 19.64 7.54 5.08
CA ALA A 265 18.77 8.71 4.92
C ALA A 265 19.07 9.55 3.66
N VAL A 266 20.03 9.12 2.83
CA VAL A 266 20.52 9.86 1.66
C VAL A 266 19.79 9.43 0.39
N GLY A 267 19.38 10.41 -0.42
CA GLY A 267 18.69 10.16 -1.69
C GLY A 267 17.16 10.08 -1.56
N PRO A 268 16.48 9.55 -2.58
CA PRO A 268 15.03 9.34 -2.55
C PRO A 268 14.64 8.21 -1.58
N PRO A 269 13.40 8.20 -1.08
CA PRO A 269 12.90 7.13 -0.21
C PRO A 269 12.87 5.79 -0.96
N ASP A 270 13.26 4.71 -0.29
CA ASP A 270 13.34 3.34 -0.83
C ASP A 270 12.85 2.25 0.15
N VAL A 271 12.17 2.61 1.24
CA VAL A 271 11.47 1.66 2.12
C VAL A 271 10.17 1.17 1.47
N ASP A 272 10.07 -0.15 1.26
CA ASP A 272 8.92 -0.79 0.59
C ASP A 272 7.63 -0.80 1.45
N GLN A 273 7.75 -1.08 2.75
CA GLN A 273 6.61 -1.20 3.67
C GLN A 273 6.73 -0.19 4.82
N PRO A 274 6.00 0.94 4.75
CA PRO A 274 5.95 1.87 5.86
C PRO A 274 5.30 1.24 7.09
N CYS A 275 5.63 1.74 8.27
CA CYS A 275 5.21 1.25 9.58
C CYS A 275 5.75 -0.13 9.98
N GLU A 276 6.63 -0.73 9.18
CA GLU A 276 7.40 -1.93 9.54
C GLU A 276 8.89 -1.59 9.63
N PRO A 277 9.66 -2.19 10.57
CA PRO A 277 11.09 -1.91 10.68
C PRO A 277 11.84 -2.30 9.39
N SER A 278 12.59 -1.36 8.81
CA SER A 278 13.34 -1.59 7.59
C SER A 278 14.85 -1.44 7.79
N LEU A 279 15.63 -2.24 7.07
CA LEU A 279 17.09 -2.12 7.01
C LEU A 279 17.56 -0.94 6.15
N GLN A 280 16.66 -0.34 5.36
CA GLN A 280 16.93 0.71 4.37
C GLN A 280 16.66 2.13 4.90
N ALA A 281 16.40 2.27 6.20
CA ALA A 281 16.18 3.56 6.85
C ALA A 281 17.21 3.81 7.95
N TRP A 282 17.52 5.07 8.22
CA TRP A 282 18.31 5.42 9.39
C TRP A 282 17.50 5.18 10.66
N SER A 283 18.09 4.55 11.66
CA SER A 283 17.50 4.41 13.00
C SER A 283 18.53 4.77 14.08
N PRO A 284 18.14 5.43 15.18
CA PRO A 284 19.02 5.65 16.30
C PRO A 284 19.55 4.36 16.93
N GLU A 285 18.77 3.27 16.98
CA GLU A 285 19.11 2.02 17.66
C GLU A 285 18.48 0.78 16.99
N LEU A 286 19.26 0.01 16.24
CA LEU A 286 18.97 -1.41 16.00
C LEU A 286 20.23 -2.27 15.92
N HIS A 287 20.44 -3.12 16.94
CA HIS A 287 21.41 -4.20 16.91
C HIS A 287 20.72 -5.52 16.53
N LEU A 288 21.11 -6.13 15.42
CA LEU A 288 20.60 -7.43 14.95
C LEU A 288 20.83 -8.60 15.93
N TYR A 289 21.81 -8.49 16.83
CA TYR A 289 22.30 -9.65 17.61
C TYR A 289 22.27 -9.48 19.14
N HIS A 290 22.10 -8.27 19.69
CA HIS A 290 22.15 -8.05 21.14
C HIS A 290 21.23 -6.92 21.62
N MET A 291 20.02 -7.28 22.07
CA MET A 291 19.04 -6.38 22.73
C MET A 291 19.52 -5.78 24.07
N ASN A 292 20.67 -6.21 24.60
CA ASN A 292 21.17 -5.81 25.93
C ASN A 292 22.34 -4.80 25.89
N MET A 293 22.72 -4.29 24.71
CA MET A 293 23.78 -3.29 24.55
C MET A 293 23.25 -1.99 23.91
N THR A 294 22.04 -1.56 24.28
CA THR A 294 21.52 -0.26 23.82
C THR A 294 22.23 0.86 24.58
N VAL A 295 22.84 1.82 23.88
CA VAL A 295 23.35 3.06 24.50
C VAL A 295 22.22 4.08 24.44
N PRO A 296 21.59 4.47 25.56
CA PRO A 296 20.46 5.38 25.52
C PRO A 296 20.82 6.71 24.85
N CYS A 297 19.85 7.34 24.19
CA CYS A 297 20.06 8.66 23.58
C CYS A 297 20.64 9.66 24.61
N PRO A 298 21.52 10.58 24.19
CA PRO A 298 21.98 11.67 25.06
C PRO A 298 20.81 12.46 25.66
N ALA A 299 21.05 13.20 26.74
CA ALA A 299 20.01 14.05 27.34
C ALA A 299 19.44 15.11 26.37
N GLU A 300 20.16 15.41 25.28
CA GLU A 300 19.75 16.32 24.19
C GLU A 300 18.98 15.60 23.07
N GLY A 301 18.73 14.30 23.19
CA GLY A 301 18.12 13.46 22.15
C GLY A 301 19.15 12.84 21.19
N CYS A 302 18.73 11.79 20.49
CA CYS A 302 19.45 11.29 19.32
C CYS A 302 19.26 12.27 18.18
N SER A 303 20.30 12.50 17.37
CA SER A 303 20.23 13.45 16.26
C SER A 303 20.74 12.88 14.95
N LEU A 304 20.04 13.26 13.88
CA LEU A 304 20.42 13.03 12.49
C LEU A 304 20.57 14.38 11.81
N GLU A 305 21.75 14.65 11.28
CA GLU A 305 22.06 15.85 10.51
C GLU A 305 22.04 15.50 9.02
N LEU A 306 21.17 16.18 8.27
CA LEU A 306 20.92 15.98 6.85
C LEU A 306 21.32 17.25 6.09
N LEU A 307 22.27 17.13 5.18
CA LEU A 307 22.81 18.25 4.42
C LEU A 307 22.43 18.14 2.94
N PHE A 308 22.07 19.29 2.36
CA PHE A 308 21.70 19.41 0.96
C PHE A 308 22.88 19.96 0.16
N GLN A 309 22.99 19.54 -1.10
CA GLN A 309 24.11 19.93 -1.96
C GLN A 309 24.09 21.42 -2.33
N HIS A 310 22.89 21.98 -2.54
CA HIS A 310 22.71 23.36 -2.98
C HIS A 310 21.85 24.14 -1.98
N PRO A 311 22.39 25.17 -1.31
CA PRO A 311 21.58 26.02 -0.45
C PRO A 311 20.51 26.77 -1.26
N VAL A 312 19.24 26.68 -0.85
CA VAL A 312 18.11 27.32 -1.55
C VAL A 312 17.20 28.08 -0.59
N GLN A 313 16.53 29.10 -1.11
CA GLN A 313 15.40 29.71 -0.41
C GLN A 313 14.26 28.70 -0.42
N ALA A 314 14.05 28.02 0.70
CA ALA A 314 13.16 26.88 0.80
C ALA A 314 11.69 27.31 0.89
N ASP A 315 10.82 26.47 0.35
CA ASP A 315 9.37 26.56 0.49
C ASP A 315 8.83 25.44 1.37
N THR A 316 9.29 24.22 1.13
CA THR A 316 8.91 23.06 1.94
C THR A 316 10.10 22.14 2.21
N LEU A 317 10.01 21.45 3.34
CA LEU A 317 10.82 20.30 3.71
C LEU A 317 9.89 19.10 3.88
N THR A 318 10.15 18.00 3.20
CA THR A 318 9.42 16.74 3.38
C THR A 318 10.33 15.70 4.00
N LEU A 319 9.86 15.01 5.04
CA LEU A 319 10.56 13.92 5.75
C LEU A 319 9.76 12.62 5.60
N TRP A 320 10.42 11.54 5.23
CA TRP A 320 9.85 10.18 5.24
C TRP A 320 10.25 9.50 6.52
N VAL A 321 9.37 9.58 7.52
CA VAL A 321 9.48 8.81 8.75
C VAL A 321 8.77 7.49 8.49
N THR A 322 9.48 6.37 8.52
CA THR A 322 8.96 5.08 8.07
C THR A 322 8.60 4.15 9.22
N TYR A 323 9.06 4.44 10.44
CA TYR A 323 8.73 3.67 11.63
C TYR A 323 8.79 4.54 12.89
N LEU A 324 7.91 4.24 13.85
CA LEU A 324 7.77 4.93 15.14
C LEU A 324 7.49 3.91 16.24
N SER A 325 7.99 4.16 17.45
CA SER A 325 7.61 3.38 18.63
C SER A 325 6.25 3.82 19.18
N MET A 326 5.41 2.88 19.59
CA MET A 326 4.00 3.08 19.97
C MET A 326 3.74 4.02 21.17
N ASP A 327 4.78 4.46 21.89
CA ASP A 327 4.67 5.31 23.10
C ASP A 327 5.12 6.77 22.91
N SER A 328 5.60 7.17 21.73
CA SER A 328 6.23 8.47 21.53
C SER A 328 5.26 9.48 20.92
N SER A 329 4.32 9.99 21.73
CA SER A 329 3.42 11.13 21.35
C SER A 329 4.13 12.43 20.94
N ARG A 330 5.47 12.42 20.84
CA ARG A 330 6.38 13.42 20.28
C ARG A 330 7.69 12.75 19.83
N ALA A 331 7.60 11.77 18.94
CA ALA A 331 8.78 11.06 18.44
C ALA A 331 9.81 12.04 17.86
N LEU A 332 9.35 12.96 17.02
CA LEU A 332 10.16 14.06 16.53
C LEU A 332 10.14 15.21 17.56
N PHE A 333 11.19 15.24 18.39
CA PHE A 333 11.29 16.19 19.50
C PHE A 333 11.58 17.63 19.02
N ASP A 334 12.46 17.77 18.03
CA ASP A 334 12.79 19.07 17.45
C ASP A 334 13.34 18.92 16.03
N THR A 335 13.04 19.89 15.18
CA THR A 335 13.63 20.04 13.85
C THR A 335 14.34 21.37 13.76
N GLU A 336 15.66 21.34 13.60
CA GLU A 336 16.50 22.52 13.46
C GLU A 336 16.87 22.71 11.97
N ILE A 337 16.41 23.81 11.39
CA ILE A 337 16.75 24.20 10.01
C ILE A 337 18.09 24.92 10.01
N LEU A 338 19.05 24.40 9.24
CA LEU A 338 20.39 24.95 9.12
C LEU A 338 20.45 25.93 7.93
N LEU A 339 20.88 27.17 8.18
CA LEU A 339 21.04 28.19 7.14
C LEU A 339 22.51 28.30 6.71
N GLU A 340 22.74 28.80 5.49
CA GLU A 340 24.08 28.95 4.88
C GLU A 340 25.07 29.81 5.72
N HIS A 341 24.56 30.71 6.57
CA HIS A 341 25.38 31.65 7.36
C HIS A 341 25.56 31.23 8.84
N GLN A 342 25.42 29.93 9.16
CA GLN A 342 25.54 29.37 10.53
C GLN A 342 24.48 29.83 11.53
N ASP A 343 23.44 30.52 11.07
CA ASP A 343 22.21 30.70 11.83
C ASP A 343 21.34 29.43 11.70
N SER A 344 20.61 29.08 12.75
CA SER A 344 19.65 27.97 12.73
C SER A 344 18.30 28.36 13.31
N VAL A 345 17.25 27.70 12.82
CA VAL A 345 15.86 27.96 13.23
C VAL A 345 15.26 26.67 13.75
N HIS A 346 14.88 26.64 15.02
CA HIS A 346 14.18 25.51 15.64
C HIS A 346 12.68 25.61 15.37
N LEU A 347 12.10 24.55 14.81
CA LEU A 347 10.67 24.44 14.56
C LEU A 347 9.91 23.86 15.76
N GLY A 348 10.62 23.25 16.71
CA GLY A 348 10.01 22.55 17.84
C GLY A 348 9.51 21.15 17.47
N PRO A 349 8.75 20.52 18.38
CA PRO A 349 8.24 19.17 18.17
C PRO A 349 7.18 19.14 17.06
N LEU A 350 7.20 18.08 16.27
CA LEU A 350 6.28 17.87 15.15
C LEU A 350 5.63 16.50 15.26
N ASP A 351 4.35 16.45 14.94
CA ASP A 351 3.62 15.19 14.82
C ASP A 351 3.95 14.56 13.47
N THR A 352 4.23 13.26 13.49
CA THR A 352 4.59 12.49 12.29
C THR A 352 3.95 11.12 12.37
N PHE A 353 3.64 10.54 11.21
CA PHE A 353 3.10 9.21 11.07
C PHE A 353 4.03 8.40 10.17
N CYS A 354 4.00 7.07 10.30
CA CYS A 354 4.86 6.18 9.52
C CYS A 354 4.32 5.92 8.11
N ASP A 355 3.02 6.10 7.89
CA ASP A 355 2.29 5.82 6.65
C ASP A 355 2.22 7.02 5.69
N THR A 356 2.56 8.22 6.16
CA THR A 356 2.44 9.46 5.40
C THR A 356 3.65 10.37 5.58
N PRO A 357 4.21 10.94 4.49
CA PRO A 357 5.39 11.80 4.58
C PRO A 357 5.05 13.14 5.25
N LEU A 358 5.84 13.52 6.26
CA LEU A 358 5.70 14.78 6.97
C LEU A 358 6.20 15.94 6.08
N THR A 359 5.29 16.78 5.58
CA THR A 359 5.64 17.98 4.79
C THR A 359 5.45 19.25 5.60
N ILE A 360 6.54 20.01 5.76
CA ILE A 360 6.63 21.21 6.57
C ILE A 360 6.79 22.43 5.65
N LYS A 361 5.94 23.44 5.82
CA LYS A 361 6.07 24.73 5.13
C LYS A 361 7.12 25.59 5.83
N LEU A 362 8.17 25.98 5.11
CA LEU A 362 9.28 26.75 5.66
C LEU A 362 9.10 28.24 5.35
N HIS A 363 9.11 29.06 6.40
CA HIS A 363 9.13 30.53 6.31
C HIS A 363 10.40 31.03 7.00
N VAL A 364 11.54 30.82 6.36
CA VAL A 364 12.86 31.19 6.92
C VAL A 364 13.53 32.27 6.07
N ASP A 365 14.09 33.27 6.74
CA ASP A 365 14.85 34.34 6.11
C ASP A 365 16.28 33.87 5.83
N GLY A 366 16.47 33.24 4.67
CA GLY A 366 17.79 32.79 4.24
C GLY A 366 17.74 31.58 3.31
N LYS A 367 18.92 31.11 2.91
CA LYS A 367 19.06 29.86 2.18
C LYS A 367 19.27 28.72 3.16
N VAL A 368 18.44 27.70 3.07
CA VAL A 368 18.55 26.46 3.83
C VAL A 368 19.62 25.58 3.22
N SER A 369 20.59 25.16 4.02
CA SER A 369 21.69 24.26 3.65
C SER A 369 21.53 22.86 4.22
N GLY A 370 20.72 22.69 5.27
CA GLY A 370 20.51 21.40 5.91
C GLY A 370 19.36 21.42 6.92
N VAL A 371 19.09 20.27 7.49
CA VAL A 371 18.17 20.08 8.61
C VAL A 371 18.79 19.11 9.60
N LYS A 372 18.56 19.35 10.88
CA LYS A 372 18.93 18.43 11.94
C LYS A 372 17.69 18.03 12.72
N VAL A 373 17.44 16.72 12.74
CA VAL A 373 16.28 16.12 13.39
C VAL A 373 16.73 15.57 14.73
N TYR A 374 15.97 15.87 15.78
CA TYR A 374 16.19 15.37 17.14
C TYR A 374 15.02 14.48 17.54
N THR A 375 15.34 13.31 18.09
CA THR A 375 14.36 12.32 18.54
C THR A 375 14.76 11.73 19.89
N PHE A 376 13.76 11.43 20.72
CA PHE A 376 13.91 10.60 21.91
C PHE A 376 13.43 9.17 21.69
N ASP A 377 12.81 8.91 20.55
CA ASP A 377 12.41 7.57 20.16
C ASP A 377 13.62 6.86 19.56
N GLU A 378 14.15 5.89 20.32
CA GLU A 378 15.33 5.13 19.94
C GLU A 378 15.10 4.27 18.68
N ARG A 379 13.85 4.00 18.32
CA ARG A 379 13.51 3.14 17.18
C ARG A 379 12.96 3.92 15.99
N MET A 380 12.81 5.23 16.07
CA MET A 380 12.30 6.04 14.97
C MET A 380 13.16 5.84 13.71
N GLU A 381 12.51 5.57 12.58
CA GLU A 381 13.22 5.39 11.30
C GLU A 381 12.96 6.57 10.37
N ILE A 382 14.03 7.09 9.75
CA ILE A 382 13.97 8.14 8.72
C ILE A 382 14.67 7.62 7.46
N ASP A 383 13.92 7.53 6.38
CA ASP A 383 14.40 7.00 5.09
C ASP A 383 14.91 8.11 4.16
N ALA A 384 14.23 9.26 4.13
CA ALA A 384 14.63 10.35 3.24
C ALA A 384 14.18 11.72 3.72
N ALA A 385 14.85 12.75 3.20
CA ALA A 385 14.36 14.11 3.24
C ALA A 385 14.49 14.83 1.88
N LEU A 386 13.50 15.63 1.56
CA LEU A 386 13.43 16.43 0.33
C LEU A 386 13.30 17.91 0.67
N LEU A 387 14.19 18.73 0.12
CA LEU A 387 14.10 20.18 0.18
C LEU A 387 13.60 20.73 -1.15
N THR A 388 12.51 21.50 -1.08
CA THR A 388 11.90 22.16 -2.24
C THR A 388 12.07 23.66 -2.09
N SER A 389 12.58 24.32 -3.13
CA SER A 389 12.75 25.78 -3.14
C SER A 389 11.44 26.53 -3.38
N GLN A 390 11.45 27.83 -3.17
CA GLN A 390 10.45 28.73 -3.75
C GLN A 390 10.45 28.66 -5.29
N PRO A 391 9.33 28.98 -5.96
CA PRO A 391 9.25 29.11 -7.41
C PRO A 391 10.27 30.12 -7.96
N HIS A 392 10.63 29.98 -9.24
CA HIS A 392 11.62 30.84 -9.91
C HIS A 392 13.02 30.83 -9.25
N SER A 393 13.47 29.67 -8.78
CA SER A 393 14.80 29.52 -8.19
C SER A 393 15.91 29.96 -9.15
N PRO A 394 16.94 30.70 -8.66
CA PRO A 394 18.06 31.12 -9.51
C PRO A 394 18.82 29.92 -10.11
N LEU A 395 18.78 28.75 -9.47
CA LEU A 395 19.37 27.50 -9.99
C LEU A 395 18.69 27.02 -11.28
N CYS A 396 17.39 27.31 -11.45
CA CYS A 396 16.60 26.91 -12.60
C CYS A 396 16.56 27.98 -13.71
N SER A 397 16.99 29.21 -13.43
CA SER A 397 16.91 30.35 -14.37
C SER A 397 17.68 30.14 -15.69
N GLY A 398 18.74 29.34 -15.67
CA GLY A 398 19.55 29.00 -16.85
C GLY A 398 19.01 27.82 -17.66
N CYS A 399 17.94 27.16 -17.21
CA CYS A 399 17.43 25.95 -17.83
C CYS A 399 16.60 26.25 -19.08
N ARG A 400 16.83 25.50 -20.15
CA ARG A 400 16.12 25.65 -21.43
C ARG A 400 14.96 24.66 -21.48
N PRO A 401 13.70 25.12 -21.58
CA PRO A 401 12.56 24.22 -21.66
C PRO A 401 12.62 23.33 -22.90
N VAL A 402 12.15 22.09 -22.75
CA VAL A 402 11.95 21.17 -23.86
C VAL A 402 10.95 21.77 -24.84
N ARG A 403 11.25 21.70 -26.13
CA ARG A 403 10.36 22.21 -27.18
C ARG A 403 9.49 21.08 -27.70
N TYR A 404 8.25 21.40 -28.07
CA TYR A 404 7.34 20.40 -28.61
C TYR A 404 6.94 20.73 -30.03
N GLN A 405 6.76 19.68 -30.82
CA GLN A 405 6.26 19.76 -32.18
C GLN A 405 5.11 18.76 -32.35
N VAL A 406 3.99 19.24 -32.88
CA VAL A 406 2.78 18.45 -33.14
C VAL A 406 2.79 18.01 -34.60
N LEU A 407 2.69 16.70 -34.81
CA LEU A 407 2.48 16.07 -36.10
C LEU A 407 1.01 15.70 -36.24
N ARG A 408 0.46 15.86 -37.44
CA ARG A 408 -0.94 15.57 -37.74
C ARG A 408 -1.09 14.82 -39.05
N GLU A 409 -1.98 13.83 -39.07
CA GLU A 409 -2.50 13.21 -40.28
C GLU A 409 -4.02 13.39 -40.36
N PRO A 410 -4.60 13.93 -41.46
CA PRO A 410 -3.92 14.57 -42.60
C PRO A 410 -3.07 15.78 -42.20
N PRO A 411 -2.01 16.13 -42.95
CA PRO A 411 -1.08 17.19 -42.58
C PRO A 411 -1.75 18.57 -42.50
N PHE A 412 -1.12 19.49 -41.77
CA PHE A 412 -1.50 20.92 -41.74
C PHE A 412 -1.45 21.54 -43.14
N ALA A 413 -2.18 22.63 -43.36
CA ALA A 413 -2.26 23.30 -44.67
C ALA A 413 -0.90 23.73 -45.23
N ASN A 414 0.06 24.02 -44.35
CA ASN A 414 1.45 24.37 -44.70
C ASN A 414 2.37 23.15 -44.93
N GLY A 415 1.87 21.92 -44.71
CA GLY A 415 2.63 20.67 -44.82
C GLY A 415 3.74 20.48 -43.79
N LEU A 416 3.87 21.38 -42.80
CA LEU A 416 4.92 21.36 -41.79
C LEU A 416 4.31 21.09 -40.41
N PRO A 417 4.99 20.33 -39.54
CA PRO A 417 4.46 20.07 -38.21
C PRO A 417 4.56 21.33 -37.32
N MET A 418 3.61 21.49 -36.40
CA MET A 418 3.42 22.73 -35.64
C MET A 418 4.30 22.79 -34.40
N VAL A 419 5.14 23.82 -34.29
CA VAL A 419 5.97 24.05 -33.10
C VAL A 419 5.14 24.72 -32.02
N VAL A 420 5.08 24.11 -30.84
CA VAL A 420 4.33 24.63 -29.69
C VAL A 420 5.32 25.28 -28.73
N THR A 421 5.17 26.60 -28.58
CA THR A 421 6.00 27.42 -27.69
C THR A 421 5.34 27.71 -26.34
N ASN A 422 4.08 27.31 -26.16
CA ASN A 422 3.34 27.52 -24.92
C ASN A 422 3.83 26.53 -23.85
N PRO A 423 4.21 26.97 -22.63
CA PRO A 423 4.61 26.08 -21.55
C PRO A 423 3.53 25.07 -21.14
N HIS A 424 2.24 25.37 -21.36
CA HIS A 424 1.11 24.54 -20.93
C HIS A 424 0.85 23.29 -21.81
N ARG A 425 1.79 22.87 -22.67
CA ARG A 425 1.70 21.64 -23.51
C ARG A 425 0.33 21.46 -24.18
N LYS A 426 -0.21 22.56 -24.70
CA LYS A 426 -1.56 22.65 -25.25
C LYS A 426 -1.49 23.20 -26.67
N PHE A 427 -2.24 22.59 -27.57
CA PHE A 427 -2.38 23.02 -28.95
C PHE A 427 -3.85 23.03 -29.37
N THR A 428 -4.29 24.11 -30.00
CA THR A 428 -5.63 24.21 -30.58
C THR A 428 -5.53 24.20 -32.10
N ASP A 429 -6.03 23.13 -32.69
CA ASP A 429 -6.17 22.97 -34.12
C ASP A 429 -7.46 23.64 -34.61
N VAL A 430 -7.33 24.56 -35.56
CA VAL A 430 -8.44 25.29 -36.21
C VAL A 430 -8.67 24.84 -37.65
N GLU A 431 -7.87 23.89 -38.15
CA GLU A 431 -7.96 23.33 -39.49
C GLU A 431 -8.64 21.95 -39.47
N VAL A 432 -9.73 21.85 -38.68
CA VAL A 432 -10.50 20.62 -38.47
C VAL A 432 -11.85 20.66 -39.19
N THR A 433 -12.26 19.51 -39.73
CA THR A 433 -13.55 19.33 -40.41
C THR A 433 -14.41 18.31 -39.67
N PRO A 434 -15.68 18.59 -39.35
CA PRO A 434 -16.56 17.65 -38.67
C PRO A 434 -16.66 16.30 -39.38
N GLY A 435 -16.53 15.21 -38.62
CA GLY A 435 -16.57 13.83 -39.13
C GLY A 435 -15.27 13.33 -39.76
N GLN A 436 -14.23 14.15 -39.87
CA GLN A 436 -12.92 13.72 -40.34
C GLN A 436 -12.12 13.10 -39.18
N MET A 437 -11.46 11.97 -39.44
CA MET A 437 -10.49 11.38 -38.52
C MET A 437 -9.14 12.10 -38.64
N TYR A 438 -8.58 12.46 -37.49
CA TYR A 438 -7.25 13.03 -37.34
C TYR A 438 -6.40 12.15 -36.43
N ARG A 439 -5.11 12.02 -36.76
CA ARG A 439 -4.11 11.40 -35.90
C ARG A 439 -3.08 12.43 -35.49
N TYR A 440 -2.92 12.63 -34.18
CA TYR A 440 -1.96 13.57 -33.61
C TYR A 440 -0.84 12.83 -32.89
N GLN A 441 0.39 13.28 -33.10
CA GLN A 441 1.55 12.82 -32.35
C GLN A 441 2.35 14.04 -31.89
N VAL A 442 3.12 13.87 -30.82
CA VAL A 442 3.97 14.94 -30.27
C VAL A 442 5.41 14.46 -30.25
N GLN A 443 6.32 15.29 -30.76
CA GLN A 443 7.75 15.12 -30.64
C GLN A 443 8.32 16.13 -29.65
N ALA A 444 9.20 15.67 -28.77
CA ALA A 444 10.00 16.55 -27.92
C ALA A 444 11.36 16.80 -28.56
N GLY A 445 11.80 18.05 -28.54
CA GLY A 445 13.13 18.47 -28.95
C GLY A 445 13.93 18.96 -27.75
N ALA A 446 15.14 18.43 -27.60
CA ALA A 446 16.10 18.88 -26.59
C ALA A 446 17.39 19.36 -27.27
N GLY A 447 17.77 20.62 -27.05
CA GLY A 447 18.87 21.24 -27.78
C GLY A 447 18.62 21.30 -29.30
N THR A 448 19.46 20.61 -30.08
CA THR A 448 19.34 20.47 -31.56
C THR A 448 18.67 19.16 -31.99
N ASP A 449 18.50 18.23 -31.07
CA ASP A 449 18.03 16.88 -31.38
C ASP A 449 16.50 16.82 -31.22
N LEU A 450 15.84 16.15 -32.15
CA LEU A 450 14.39 15.90 -32.13
C LEU A 450 14.15 14.42 -31.83
N GLY A 451 13.28 14.15 -30.87
CA GLY A 451 12.96 12.79 -30.44
C GLY A 451 11.96 12.07 -31.33
N GLU A 452 11.72 10.81 -30.98
CA GLU A 452 10.66 10.01 -31.59
C GLU A 452 9.28 10.60 -31.26
N ALA A 453 8.35 10.37 -32.17
CA ALA A 453 6.97 10.82 -32.00
C ALA A 453 6.27 9.93 -30.98
N SER A 454 5.47 10.54 -30.11
CA SER A 454 4.62 9.81 -29.16
C SER A 454 3.65 8.87 -29.88
N PRO A 455 3.09 7.86 -29.18
CA PRO A 455 1.99 7.08 -29.72
C PRO A 455 0.84 7.99 -30.20
N PRO A 456 0.16 7.64 -31.30
CA PRO A 456 -0.80 8.53 -31.93
C PRO A 456 -2.14 8.57 -31.19
N LEU A 457 -2.61 9.79 -30.88
CA LEU A 457 -4.01 10.05 -30.57
C LEU A 457 -4.81 10.00 -31.87
N SER A 458 -5.80 9.11 -31.96
CA SER A 458 -6.71 9.06 -33.11
C SER A 458 -8.08 9.55 -32.68
N HIS A 459 -8.58 10.63 -33.29
CA HIS A 459 -9.85 11.25 -32.92
C HIS A 459 -10.66 11.66 -34.15
N ILE A 460 -11.97 11.42 -34.13
CA ILE A 460 -12.90 11.87 -35.17
C ILE A 460 -13.50 13.19 -34.69
N HIS A 461 -13.29 14.28 -35.43
CA HIS A 461 -13.75 15.60 -35.00
C HIS A 461 -15.27 15.64 -34.84
N GLY A 462 -15.75 15.97 -33.64
CA GLY A 462 -17.16 15.95 -33.25
C GLY A 462 -17.64 14.67 -32.58
N ALA A 463 -16.78 13.65 -32.43
CA ALA A 463 -17.07 12.47 -31.60
C ALA A 463 -16.89 12.78 -30.11
N PRO A 464 -17.62 12.09 -29.21
CA PRO A 464 -17.38 12.23 -27.77
C PRO A 464 -15.96 11.81 -27.39
N TYR A 465 -15.47 12.33 -26.29
CA TYR A 465 -14.16 12.03 -25.74
C TYR A 465 -14.19 12.15 -24.22
N CYS A 466 -13.36 11.35 -23.54
CA CYS A 466 -13.21 11.42 -22.10
C CYS A 466 -12.88 12.84 -21.60
N GLY A 467 -13.64 13.30 -20.60
CA GLY A 467 -13.58 14.66 -20.06
C GLY A 467 -14.48 15.65 -20.79
N ASP A 468 -15.48 15.18 -21.54
CA ASP A 468 -16.52 16.02 -22.17
C ASP A 468 -17.84 16.09 -21.39
N GLY A 469 -17.91 15.35 -20.28
CA GLY A 469 -19.04 15.25 -19.37
C GLY A 469 -20.15 14.31 -19.85
N LYS A 470 -19.89 13.45 -20.83
CA LYS A 470 -20.86 12.47 -21.35
C LYS A 470 -20.26 11.08 -21.38
N VAL A 471 -21.04 10.09 -20.95
CA VAL A 471 -20.55 8.71 -20.88
C VAL A 471 -20.82 8.02 -22.22
N ALA A 472 -19.81 7.93 -23.06
CA ALA A 472 -19.89 7.22 -24.33
C ALA A 472 -19.48 5.74 -24.17
N GLY A 473 -20.37 4.92 -23.61
CA GLY A 473 -20.10 3.47 -23.42
C GLY A 473 -19.72 2.70 -24.69
N SER A 474 -20.05 3.20 -25.89
CA SER A 474 -19.56 2.62 -27.16
C SER A 474 -18.05 2.77 -27.39
N LEU A 475 -17.40 3.70 -26.67
CA LEU A 475 -15.96 3.92 -26.66
C LEU A 475 -15.28 3.27 -25.45
N GLY A 476 -16.04 2.58 -24.60
CA GLY A 476 -15.53 1.94 -23.38
C GLY A 476 -15.45 2.86 -22.16
N GLU A 477 -16.12 4.02 -22.19
CA GLU A 477 -16.23 4.92 -21.03
C GLU A 477 -17.27 4.36 -20.04
N GLU A 478 -16.88 4.29 -18.77
CA GLU A 478 -17.73 3.87 -17.64
C GLU A 478 -18.25 5.08 -16.85
N CYS A 479 -17.50 6.17 -16.86
CA CYS A 479 -17.79 7.45 -16.23
C CYS A 479 -17.23 8.59 -17.10
N ASP A 480 -17.69 9.82 -16.89
CA ASP A 480 -17.07 11.05 -17.42
C ASP A 480 -17.53 12.24 -16.56
N ASP A 481 -16.68 12.65 -15.63
CA ASP A 481 -16.93 13.74 -14.67
C ASP A 481 -16.62 15.13 -15.24
N GLY A 482 -16.24 15.20 -16.52
CA GLY A 482 -15.98 16.44 -17.23
C GLY A 482 -14.55 16.95 -17.13
N ASP A 483 -13.61 16.16 -16.59
CA ASP A 483 -12.20 16.45 -16.71
C ASP A 483 -11.33 15.19 -16.96
N LEU A 484 -10.02 15.28 -16.70
CA LEU A 484 -9.04 14.23 -16.95
C LEU A 484 -8.12 14.03 -15.73
N LEU A 485 -8.61 14.44 -14.56
CA LEU A 485 -7.94 14.17 -13.30
C LEU A 485 -8.16 12.70 -12.94
N SER A 486 -7.43 12.26 -11.93
CA SER A 486 -7.57 10.91 -11.39
C SER A 486 -7.50 11.05 -9.88
N GLY A 487 -8.16 10.16 -9.15
CA GLY A 487 -8.32 10.20 -7.70
C GLY A 487 -9.59 10.92 -7.21
N ASP A 488 -10.48 11.32 -8.12
CA ASP A 488 -11.81 11.88 -7.84
C ASP A 488 -12.96 10.93 -8.23
N GLY A 489 -12.63 9.72 -8.69
CA GLY A 489 -13.57 8.63 -8.95
C GLY A 489 -13.75 8.29 -10.42
N CYS A 490 -13.36 9.17 -11.34
CA CYS A 490 -13.30 8.88 -12.76
C CYS A 490 -11.88 9.11 -13.28
N SER A 491 -11.24 8.04 -13.75
CA SER A 491 -9.86 8.14 -14.21
C SER A 491 -9.76 8.93 -15.53
N ARG A 492 -8.54 9.37 -15.88
CA ARG A 492 -8.23 10.02 -17.17
C ARG A 492 -8.57 9.19 -18.42
N ALA A 493 -8.86 7.90 -18.24
CA ALA A 493 -9.27 6.96 -19.27
C ALA A 493 -10.79 6.70 -19.23
N CYS A 494 -11.53 7.47 -18.44
CA CYS A 494 -12.96 7.36 -18.20
C CYS A 494 -13.37 5.96 -17.72
N GLN A 495 -12.49 5.35 -16.93
CA GLN A 495 -12.76 4.13 -16.16
C GLN A 495 -13.09 4.52 -14.73
N LEU A 496 -14.04 3.81 -14.13
CA LEU A 496 -14.41 4.00 -12.73
C LEU A 496 -13.22 3.67 -11.84
N GLU A 497 -12.90 4.54 -10.88
CA GLU A 497 -11.85 4.27 -9.90
C GLU A 497 -12.38 3.42 -8.74
N GLU A 498 -11.53 2.57 -8.17
CA GLU A 498 -11.91 1.66 -7.11
C GLU A 498 -12.38 2.40 -5.84
N GLY A 499 -13.45 1.91 -5.20
CA GLY A 499 -14.06 2.54 -4.03
C GLY A 499 -14.95 3.75 -4.34
N PHE A 500 -15.07 4.14 -5.61
CA PHE A 500 -15.96 5.22 -6.06
C PHE A 500 -17.19 4.70 -6.78
N HIS A 501 -18.30 5.41 -6.63
CA HIS A 501 -19.50 5.22 -7.41
C HIS A 501 -19.80 6.52 -8.14
N CYS A 502 -19.91 6.43 -9.46
CA CYS A 502 -20.15 7.56 -10.35
C CYS A 502 -21.52 7.44 -11.01
N ALA A 503 -22.31 8.51 -10.96
CA ALA A 503 -23.63 8.54 -11.59
C ALA A 503 -23.91 9.84 -12.31
N GLY A 504 -24.61 9.75 -13.44
CA GLY A 504 -25.06 10.90 -14.23
C GLY A 504 -24.10 11.30 -15.36
N GLU A 505 -24.49 12.37 -16.05
CA GLU A 505 -23.74 13.01 -17.14
C GLU A 505 -23.84 14.53 -16.98
N PRO A 506 -22.78 15.23 -16.53
CA PRO A 506 -21.47 14.69 -16.10
C PRO A 506 -21.59 13.74 -14.91
N SER A 507 -20.70 12.76 -14.84
CA SER A 507 -20.60 11.82 -13.74
C SER A 507 -20.27 12.55 -12.45
N LEU A 508 -21.09 12.35 -11.41
CA LEU A 508 -20.79 12.78 -10.06
C LEU A 508 -20.31 11.56 -9.29
N CYS A 509 -19.03 11.57 -8.93
CA CYS A 509 -18.37 10.48 -8.24
C CYS A 509 -18.27 10.76 -6.74
N TYR A 510 -18.50 9.74 -5.94
CA TYR A 510 -18.34 9.78 -4.48
C TYR A 510 -17.83 8.43 -3.98
N ILE A 511 -17.13 8.45 -2.85
CA ILE A 511 -16.64 7.23 -2.19
C ILE A 511 -17.85 6.52 -1.58
N TYR A 512 -18.06 5.25 -1.93
CA TYR A 512 -19.15 4.43 -1.37
C TYR A 512 -18.66 3.52 -0.23
N GLU A 513 -17.47 2.92 -0.35
CA GLU A 513 -16.99 1.99 0.67
C GLU A 513 -16.59 2.70 1.97
N GLY A 514 -17.22 2.30 3.07
CA GLY A 514 -16.92 2.79 4.42
C GLY A 514 -17.53 4.15 4.75
N ASP A 515 -18.49 4.64 3.97
CA ASP A 515 -19.17 5.92 4.21
C ASP A 515 -20.31 5.81 5.26
N GLY A 516 -20.64 4.58 5.68
CA GLY A 516 -21.67 4.26 6.67
C GLY A 516 -23.11 4.28 6.14
N ILE A 517 -23.32 4.38 4.82
CA ILE A 517 -24.63 4.39 4.17
C ILE A 517 -24.77 3.11 3.34
N CYS A 518 -25.64 2.18 3.76
CA CYS A 518 -25.91 0.99 2.96
C CYS A 518 -26.74 1.28 1.70
N GLU A 519 -26.08 1.32 0.55
CA GLU A 519 -26.70 1.59 -0.74
C GLU A 519 -27.25 0.33 -1.40
N PRO A 520 -28.21 0.44 -2.34
CA PRO A 520 -28.83 -0.74 -2.94
C PRO A 520 -27.86 -1.68 -3.66
N PHE A 521 -26.78 -1.15 -4.25
CA PHE A 521 -25.77 -1.93 -4.98
C PHE A 521 -24.75 -2.57 -4.03
N GLU A 522 -24.50 -1.97 -2.87
CA GLU A 522 -23.59 -2.47 -1.85
C GLU A 522 -24.16 -3.61 -1.01
N LYS A 523 -25.48 -3.79 -1.02
CA LYS A 523 -26.17 -4.78 -0.18
C LYS A 523 -25.59 -6.18 -0.21
N GLU A 524 -24.96 -6.58 -1.31
CA GLU A 524 -24.38 -7.91 -1.48
C GLU A 524 -22.85 -7.93 -1.31
N THR A 525 -22.19 -6.75 -1.30
CA THR A 525 -20.73 -6.61 -1.39
C THR A 525 -20.10 -5.90 -0.19
N SER A 526 -20.71 -4.84 0.35
CA SER A 526 -20.15 -4.08 1.48
C SER A 526 -20.65 -4.64 2.82
N ILE A 527 -19.78 -5.37 3.52
CA ILE A 527 -20.03 -5.80 4.90
C ILE A 527 -19.88 -4.62 5.87
N ILE A 528 -19.09 -3.61 5.51
CA ILE A 528 -18.77 -2.45 6.35
C ILE A 528 -20.00 -1.55 6.49
N ASP A 529 -20.70 -1.27 5.39
CA ASP A 529 -21.81 -0.32 5.35
C ASP A 529 -23.18 -1.01 5.48
N CYS A 530 -23.36 -2.16 4.83
CA CYS A 530 -24.62 -2.92 4.82
C CYS A 530 -24.71 -4.05 5.84
N GLY A 531 -23.60 -4.43 6.49
CA GLY A 531 -23.53 -5.61 7.33
C GLY A 531 -23.60 -6.92 6.53
N LEU A 532 -23.86 -8.04 7.21
CA LEU A 532 -23.92 -9.36 6.59
C LEU A 532 -25.10 -9.48 5.61
N TYR A 533 -24.81 -9.62 4.32
CA TYR A 533 -25.82 -9.97 3.32
C TYR A 533 -26.37 -11.39 3.53
N THR A 534 -27.66 -11.53 3.86
CA THR A 534 -28.35 -12.83 3.98
C THR A 534 -29.06 -13.21 2.68
N PRO A 535 -28.63 -14.26 1.94
CA PRO A 535 -29.31 -14.70 0.73
C PRO A 535 -30.73 -15.23 0.98
N LYS A 536 -31.61 -15.12 -0.01
CA LYS A 536 -32.97 -15.70 0.07
C LYS A 536 -32.90 -17.21 0.34
N GLY A 537 -33.65 -17.65 1.35
CA GLY A 537 -33.65 -19.06 1.77
C GLY A 537 -32.73 -19.35 2.95
N TYR A 538 -31.99 -18.36 3.45
CA TYR A 538 -31.14 -18.45 4.64
C TYR A 538 -31.59 -17.45 5.71
N LEU A 539 -31.16 -17.70 6.94
CA LEU A 539 -31.37 -16.83 8.10
C LEU A 539 -30.05 -16.69 8.85
N ASP A 540 -29.61 -15.45 9.01
CA ASP A 540 -28.49 -15.09 9.87
C ASP A 540 -29.00 -14.69 11.26
N GLN A 541 -28.25 -15.10 12.28
CA GLN A 541 -28.53 -14.73 13.67
C GLN A 541 -27.23 -14.50 14.43
N TRP A 542 -27.24 -13.47 15.27
CA TRP A 542 -26.14 -13.15 16.17
C TRP A 542 -26.15 -14.03 17.41
N ALA A 543 -24.99 -14.20 18.02
CA ALA A 543 -24.85 -14.81 19.33
C ALA A 543 -25.69 -14.05 20.36
N THR A 544 -26.48 -14.79 21.14
CA THR A 544 -27.37 -14.25 22.18
C THR A 544 -26.81 -14.42 23.59
N GLN A 545 -25.94 -15.41 23.77
CA GLN A 545 -25.24 -15.70 25.02
C GLN A 545 -23.82 -16.16 24.68
N ALA A 546 -22.87 -15.87 25.56
CA ALA A 546 -21.48 -16.26 25.41
C ALA A 546 -20.89 -16.67 26.77
N TYR A 547 -19.97 -17.63 26.74
CA TYR A 547 -19.25 -18.18 27.89
C TYR A 547 -17.79 -18.37 27.50
N SER A 548 -16.86 -18.15 28.41
CA SER A 548 -15.41 -18.27 28.13
C SER A 548 -14.68 -19.01 29.25
N SER A 549 -13.50 -19.58 28.95
CA SER A 549 -12.59 -20.06 30.00
C SER A 549 -11.99 -18.95 30.85
N HIS A 550 -11.89 -17.72 30.35
CA HIS A 550 -11.17 -16.61 30.98
C HIS A 550 -12.01 -15.32 30.99
N GLU A 551 -12.96 -15.24 31.93
CA GLU A 551 -13.89 -14.11 32.11
C GLU A 551 -13.71 -13.42 33.48
N ASP A 552 -13.67 -12.08 33.49
CA ASP A 552 -13.71 -11.22 34.68
C ASP A 552 -14.54 -9.96 34.38
N LYS A 553 -14.85 -9.12 35.39
CA LYS A 553 -15.53 -7.83 35.25
C LYS A 553 -14.86 -6.88 34.25
N LYS A 554 -13.57 -7.10 33.94
CA LYS A 554 -12.81 -6.32 32.96
C LYS A 554 -12.93 -6.85 31.52
N CYS A 555 -13.32 -8.11 31.32
CA CYS A 555 -13.44 -8.75 29.99
C CYS A 555 -14.67 -9.68 29.94
N PRO A 556 -15.90 -9.15 30.08
CA PRO A 556 -17.08 -10.00 30.08
C PRO A 556 -17.29 -10.66 28.72
N ALA A 557 -17.60 -11.96 28.69
CA ALA A 557 -17.85 -12.69 27.45
C ALA A 557 -19.09 -12.15 26.71
N SER A 558 -19.97 -11.44 27.42
CA SER A 558 -21.16 -10.78 26.87
C SER A 558 -20.85 -9.75 25.78
N LEU A 559 -19.61 -9.25 25.66
CA LEU A 559 -19.23 -8.31 24.59
C LEU A 559 -19.37 -8.92 23.18
N VAL A 560 -19.38 -10.25 23.07
CA VAL A 560 -19.52 -10.98 21.79
C VAL A 560 -20.99 -11.18 21.38
N THR A 561 -21.94 -10.74 22.22
CA THR A 561 -23.37 -10.93 21.95
C THR A 561 -23.97 -9.75 21.18
N GLY A 562 -24.85 -10.06 20.23
CA GLY A 562 -25.44 -9.06 19.32
C GLY A 562 -24.55 -8.72 18.14
N GLU A 563 -24.85 -7.58 17.51
CA GLU A 563 -24.07 -7.02 16.41
C GLU A 563 -22.71 -6.49 16.91
N PRO A 564 -21.65 -6.56 16.08
CA PRO A 564 -20.34 -6.07 16.45
C PRO A 564 -20.38 -4.56 16.72
N HIS A 565 -19.77 -4.13 17.83
CA HIS A 565 -19.68 -2.71 18.19
C HIS A 565 -18.64 -1.95 17.34
N SER A 566 -17.70 -2.69 16.73
CA SER A 566 -16.73 -2.21 15.75
C SER A 566 -16.42 -3.34 14.77
N MET A 567 -16.29 -2.99 13.49
CA MET A 567 -15.87 -3.89 12.41
C MET A 567 -14.35 -3.82 12.19
N ILE A 568 -13.66 -2.92 12.90
CA ILE A 568 -12.21 -2.71 12.79
C ILE A 568 -11.48 -3.78 13.60
N CYS A 569 -10.63 -4.54 12.93
CA CYS A 569 -9.69 -5.47 13.54
C CYS A 569 -8.28 -4.89 13.51
N THR A 570 -7.56 -4.95 14.63
CA THR A 570 -6.19 -4.47 14.74
C THR A 570 -5.24 -5.60 15.12
N SER A 571 -4.08 -5.68 14.47
CA SER A 571 -3.07 -6.70 14.79
C SER A 571 -2.36 -6.50 16.13
N TYR A 572 -2.68 -5.42 16.86
CA TYR A 572 -2.04 -5.06 18.11
C TYR A 572 -3.00 -5.08 19.30
N HIS A 573 -2.49 -5.53 20.46
CA HIS A 573 -3.17 -5.46 21.74
C HIS A 573 -2.82 -4.14 22.44
N PRO A 574 -3.76 -3.26 22.79
CA PRO A 574 -3.46 -2.07 23.56
C PRO A 574 -3.07 -2.46 25.01
N ASP A 575 -1.79 -2.33 25.35
CA ASP A 575 -1.25 -2.53 26.69
C ASP A 575 -1.62 -1.40 27.67
N SER A 576 -2.91 -1.07 27.80
CA SER A 576 -3.48 -0.62 29.09
C SER A 576 -5.02 -0.60 29.02
N PRO A 577 -5.73 -1.23 29.98
CA PRO A 577 -7.19 -1.18 30.05
C PRO A 577 -7.71 0.11 30.71
N GLU A 578 -6.94 1.21 30.74
CA GLU A 578 -7.35 2.43 31.46
C GLU A 578 -7.97 3.52 30.58
N HIS A 579 -7.88 3.47 29.24
CA HIS A 579 -8.33 4.62 28.41
C HIS A 579 -9.21 4.32 27.18
N TYR A 580 -9.58 3.06 26.88
CA TYR A 580 -10.48 2.77 25.74
C TYR A 580 -11.61 1.81 26.13
N PRO A 581 -12.87 2.06 25.69
CA PRO A 581 -13.95 1.09 25.84
C PRO A 581 -13.62 -0.14 24.99
N LEU A 582 -13.62 -1.32 25.60
CA LEU A 582 -13.40 -2.58 24.91
C LEU A 582 -14.48 -2.79 23.84
N THR A 583 -14.08 -2.81 22.57
CA THR A 583 -14.95 -3.02 21.40
C THR A 583 -15.24 -4.50 21.12
N GLY A 584 -14.68 -5.41 21.92
CA GLY A 584 -14.85 -6.85 21.84
C GLY A 584 -14.27 -7.58 23.05
N TRP A 585 -14.49 -8.90 23.13
CA TRP A 585 -13.96 -9.76 24.19
C TRP A 585 -12.50 -10.15 23.92
N PHE A 586 -11.70 -10.12 24.99
CA PHE A 586 -10.33 -10.63 25.04
C PHE A 586 -10.18 -11.58 26.23
N PRO A 587 -9.34 -12.64 26.14
CA PRO A 587 -9.06 -13.53 27.26
C PRO A 587 -8.39 -12.78 28.42
N CYS A 588 -9.02 -12.72 29.61
CA CYS A 588 -8.34 -12.21 30.81
C CYS A 588 -7.36 -13.23 31.38
N VAL A 589 -6.19 -13.38 30.75
CA VAL A 589 -5.10 -14.18 31.32
C VAL A 589 -4.30 -13.28 32.25
N THR A 590 -4.37 -13.52 33.56
CA THR A 590 -3.51 -12.79 34.51
C THR A 590 -2.07 -13.23 34.30
N ASN A 591 -1.22 -12.31 33.82
CA ASN A 591 0.22 -12.50 33.79
C ASN A 591 0.68 -12.96 35.19
N GLY A 592 1.15 -14.20 35.29
CA GLY A 592 1.53 -14.80 36.56
C GLY A 592 2.56 -13.94 37.27
N ASN A 593 2.20 -13.41 38.44
CA ASN A 593 3.16 -12.93 39.42
C ASN A 593 4.15 -14.07 39.70
N ARG A 594 5.37 -14.01 39.18
CA ARG A 594 6.48 -14.86 39.65
C ARG A 594 6.75 -14.56 41.13
N PRO A 595 6.53 -15.49 42.08
CA PRO A 595 7.07 -15.34 43.42
C PRO A 595 8.50 -15.88 43.38
N GLN A 596 9.48 -14.99 43.56
CA GLN A 596 10.83 -15.39 43.97
C GLN A 596 10.75 -16.18 45.28
N ASP A 597 11.57 -17.23 45.35
CA ASP A 597 11.95 -17.99 46.54
C ASP A 597 10.86 -18.80 47.27
N LYS A 598 10.85 -20.12 47.00
CA LYS A 598 11.19 -21.11 48.05
C LYS A 598 11.47 -22.49 47.47
N ARG A 599 12.61 -23.02 47.91
CA ARG A 599 13.19 -24.34 47.67
C ARG A 599 12.43 -25.40 48.46
N SER A 600 11.83 -26.40 47.81
CA SER A 600 11.55 -27.71 48.42
C SER A 600 11.40 -28.80 47.37
N GLU A 601 12.00 -29.94 47.68
CA GLU A 601 12.21 -31.13 46.85
C GLU A 601 10.94 -31.98 46.63
N GLN A 602 10.95 -32.76 45.54
CA GLN A 602 10.10 -33.93 45.20
C GLN A 602 8.64 -33.59 44.82
N THR A 603 8.05 -34.07 43.72
CA THR A 603 8.02 -35.45 43.20
C THR A 603 7.56 -35.44 41.73
N GLU A 604 8.07 -36.36 40.90
CA GLU A 604 7.58 -36.64 39.54
C GLU A 604 6.10 -37.07 39.55
N GLY A 605 5.31 -36.52 38.63
CA GLY A 605 4.03 -37.10 38.19
C GLY A 605 2.80 -36.19 38.30
N SER A 606 2.64 -35.25 37.36
CA SER A 606 1.35 -34.81 36.76
C SER A 606 1.61 -33.55 35.92
N LEU A 607 1.61 -33.70 34.59
CA LEU A 607 1.45 -32.58 33.67
C LEU A 607 -0.04 -32.19 33.72
N GLU A 608 -0.40 -31.24 34.57
CA GLU A 608 -1.74 -30.63 34.54
C GLU A 608 -1.80 -29.59 33.42
N ARG A 609 -2.92 -29.62 32.68
CA ARG A 609 -3.29 -28.75 31.57
C ARG A 609 -3.44 -27.31 32.06
N GLU A 610 -2.53 -26.43 31.68
CA GLU A 610 -2.72 -24.99 31.83
C GLU A 610 -2.69 -24.34 30.43
N ASP A 611 -3.69 -23.49 30.18
CA ASP A 611 -3.84 -22.53 29.07
C ASP A 611 -4.63 -22.93 27.79
N GLU A 612 -5.68 -23.76 27.88
CA GLU A 612 -6.68 -23.84 26.79
C GLU A 612 -7.65 -22.64 26.84
N VAL A 613 -7.47 -21.67 25.93
CA VAL A 613 -8.36 -20.51 25.77
C VAL A 613 -9.53 -20.87 24.85
N TRP A 614 -10.76 -20.80 25.36
CA TRP A 614 -11.96 -21.12 24.59
C TRP A 614 -13.10 -20.13 24.82
N LEU A 615 -13.92 -19.93 23.78
CA LEU A 615 -15.14 -19.12 23.79
C LEU A 615 -16.30 -19.93 23.20
N LYS A 616 -17.39 -20.06 23.95
CA LYS A 616 -18.62 -20.73 23.51
C LYS A 616 -19.75 -19.73 23.38
N VAL A 617 -20.33 -19.62 22.19
CA VAL A 617 -21.45 -18.73 21.88
C VAL A 617 -22.71 -19.51 21.53
N CYS A 618 -23.87 -18.96 21.89
CA CYS A 618 -25.16 -19.63 21.77
C CYS A 618 -26.17 -18.81 20.98
N PHE A 619 -27.00 -19.53 20.21
CA PHE A 619 -27.96 -18.94 19.29
C PHE A 619 -29.40 -19.24 19.72
N SER A 620 -30.28 -18.27 19.53
CA SER A 620 -31.68 -18.36 19.97
C SER A 620 -32.49 -19.39 19.17
N ARG A 621 -32.14 -19.62 17.90
CA ARG A 621 -32.88 -20.51 16.99
C ARG A 621 -31.97 -21.63 16.48
N PRO A 622 -32.11 -22.87 16.98
CA PRO A 622 -31.36 -24.00 16.46
C PRO A 622 -31.70 -24.27 14.99
N GLY A 623 -30.69 -24.34 14.13
CA GLY A 623 -30.87 -24.52 12.69
C GLY A 623 -29.75 -25.33 12.06
N VAL A 624 -29.97 -25.81 10.84
CA VAL A 624 -28.92 -26.47 10.07
C VAL A 624 -27.90 -25.40 9.65
N ALA A 625 -26.73 -25.42 10.28
CA ALA A 625 -25.67 -24.45 10.03
C ALA A 625 -25.14 -24.60 8.59
N THR A 626 -24.97 -23.48 7.90
CA THR A 626 -24.39 -23.44 6.56
C THR A 626 -23.15 -22.57 6.50
N ALA A 627 -23.06 -21.56 7.36
CA ALA A 627 -21.83 -20.79 7.57
C ALA A 627 -21.76 -20.27 9.01
N VAL A 628 -20.54 -20.08 9.52
CA VAL A 628 -20.24 -19.38 10.76
C VAL A 628 -19.39 -18.15 10.42
N PHE A 629 -19.75 -16.99 10.96
CA PHE A 629 -19.00 -15.75 10.81
C PHE A 629 -18.38 -15.37 12.15
N VAL A 630 -17.08 -15.17 12.19
CA VAL A 630 -16.35 -14.74 13.40
C VAL A 630 -15.73 -13.38 13.11
N PHE A 631 -16.19 -12.35 13.83
CA PHE A 631 -15.65 -11.01 13.73
C PHE A 631 -14.57 -10.82 14.80
N LEU A 632 -13.40 -10.40 14.34
CA LEU A 632 -12.21 -10.20 15.14
C LEU A 632 -12.09 -8.72 15.53
N THR A 633 -11.65 -8.47 16.76
CA THR A 633 -11.06 -7.18 17.15
C THR A 633 -9.54 -7.22 17.09
N SER A 634 -8.92 -8.39 17.24
CA SER A 634 -7.49 -8.59 17.05
C SER A 634 -7.18 -10.03 16.66
N ASP A 635 -6.26 -10.20 15.72
CA ASP A 635 -5.74 -11.51 15.31
C ASP A 635 -4.63 -12.05 16.23
N GLY A 636 -4.12 -11.24 17.16
CA GLY A 636 -3.33 -11.68 18.32
C GLY A 636 -1.91 -12.24 18.06
N PRO A 637 -1.07 -11.59 17.23
CA PRO A 637 0.27 -12.06 16.90
C PRO A 637 1.17 -12.11 18.13
N VAL A 638 1.97 -13.19 18.25
CA VAL A 638 2.94 -13.36 19.35
C VAL A 638 4.32 -12.92 18.86
N LEU A 639 4.91 -11.91 19.52
CA LEU A 639 6.18 -11.22 19.20
C LEU A 639 7.45 -12.10 19.02
N ARG A 640 7.35 -13.43 19.06
CA ARG A 640 8.49 -14.36 19.03
C ARG A 640 8.37 -15.56 18.08
N GLU A 641 7.25 -15.75 17.40
CA GLU A 641 7.07 -16.87 16.46
C GLU A 641 6.47 -16.37 15.14
N HIS A 642 6.98 -16.86 14.00
CA HIS A 642 6.44 -16.56 12.67
C HIS A 642 5.14 -17.35 12.37
N GLN A 643 4.49 -17.91 13.40
CA GLN A 643 3.26 -18.69 13.24
C GLN A 643 2.04 -17.84 13.55
N ARG A 644 1.12 -17.74 12.57
CA ARG A 644 -0.15 -17.05 12.73
C ARG A 644 -1.02 -17.77 13.77
N PRO A 645 -1.71 -17.05 14.66
CA PRO A 645 -2.67 -17.64 15.58
C PRO A 645 -3.79 -18.37 14.83
N THR A 646 -4.31 -19.43 15.43
CA THR A 646 -5.35 -20.27 14.83
C THR A 646 -6.55 -20.40 15.76
N VAL A 647 -7.72 -20.63 15.16
CA VAL A 647 -8.95 -20.99 15.85
C VAL A 647 -9.44 -22.34 15.37
N THR A 648 -9.74 -23.24 16.30
CA THR A 648 -10.43 -24.50 16.02
C THR A 648 -11.90 -24.34 16.34
N VAL A 649 -12.77 -24.63 15.37
CA VAL A 649 -14.20 -24.35 15.47
C VAL A 649 -15.01 -25.63 15.55
N HIS A 650 -15.88 -25.73 16.57
CA HIS A 650 -16.79 -26.84 16.77
C HIS A 650 -18.24 -26.36 16.79
N LEU A 651 -19.12 -27.07 16.08
CA LEU A 651 -20.57 -26.91 16.18
C LEU A 651 -21.12 -27.88 17.22
N THR A 652 -21.87 -27.37 18.20
CA THR A 652 -22.63 -28.23 19.12
C THR A 652 -24.05 -28.42 18.61
N ASP A 653 -24.52 -29.65 18.53
CA ASP A 653 -25.90 -29.97 18.17
C ASP A 653 -26.87 -29.91 19.38
N VAL A 654 -28.17 -29.99 19.10
CA VAL A 654 -29.24 -30.08 20.11
C VAL A 654 -29.10 -31.25 21.10
N SER A 655 -28.30 -32.27 20.77
CA SER A 655 -28.04 -33.43 21.64
C SER A 655 -26.77 -33.25 22.48
N GLY A 656 -26.08 -32.11 22.35
CA GLY A 656 -24.85 -31.79 23.07
C GLY A 656 -23.58 -32.35 22.45
N ASN A 657 -23.64 -32.95 21.25
CA ASN A 657 -22.43 -33.47 20.60
C ASN A 657 -21.71 -32.35 19.84
N ASN A 658 -20.38 -32.34 19.95
CA ASN A 658 -19.52 -31.39 19.23
C ASN A 658 -19.02 -31.99 17.91
N HIS A 659 -19.21 -31.27 16.82
CA HIS A 659 -18.77 -31.61 15.47
C HIS A 659 -17.70 -30.59 15.05
N SER A 660 -16.47 -31.06 14.77
CA SER A 660 -15.38 -30.16 14.35
C SER A 660 -15.55 -29.70 12.91
N LEU A 661 -15.39 -28.40 12.66
CA LEU A 661 -15.31 -27.82 11.31
C LEU A 661 -13.87 -27.71 10.80
N GLY A 662 -12.89 -27.82 11.70
CA GLY A 662 -11.46 -27.68 11.37
C GLY A 662 -10.80 -26.53 12.12
N THR A 663 -9.54 -26.29 11.77
CA THR A 663 -8.69 -25.25 12.33
C THR A 663 -8.39 -24.23 11.23
N TYR A 664 -8.55 -22.94 11.55
CA TYR A 664 -8.41 -21.83 10.62
C TYR A 664 -7.38 -20.84 11.15
N GLU A 665 -6.58 -20.26 10.26
CA GLU A 665 -5.67 -19.17 10.62
C GLU A 665 -6.45 -17.87 10.80
N LEU A 666 -6.04 -17.07 11.77
CA LEU A 666 -6.63 -15.77 12.08
C LEU A 666 -5.80 -14.66 11.46
N SER A 667 -6.48 -13.72 10.80
CA SER A 667 -5.87 -12.47 10.30
C SER A 667 -6.92 -11.37 10.28
N CYS A 668 -6.53 -10.16 10.68
CA CYS A 668 -7.37 -8.98 10.54
C CYS A 668 -7.68 -8.64 9.07
N GLN A 669 -6.86 -9.09 8.12
CA GLN A 669 -7.12 -8.96 6.68
C GLN A 669 -8.35 -9.79 6.24
N HIS A 670 -8.64 -10.88 6.95
CA HIS A 670 -9.77 -11.78 6.67
C HIS A 670 -10.90 -11.62 7.70
N ASN A 671 -11.18 -10.38 8.11
CA ASN A 671 -12.25 -10.07 9.06
C ASN A 671 -13.54 -9.63 8.32
N PRO A 672 -14.69 -10.31 8.48
CA PRO A 672 -14.92 -11.50 9.31
C PRO A 672 -14.38 -12.79 8.71
N LEU A 673 -13.93 -13.69 9.59
CA LEU A 673 -13.60 -15.06 9.20
C LEU A 673 -14.88 -15.80 8.84
N VAL A 674 -15.03 -16.18 7.57
CA VAL A 674 -16.19 -16.90 7.03
C VAL A 674 -15.89 -18.40 6.92
N ILE A 675 -16.59 -19.21 7.71
CA ILE A 675 -16.41 -20.67 7.73
C ILE A 675 -17.63 -21.34 7.12
N ASN A 676 -17.47 -21.91 5.93
CA ASN A 676 -18.54 -22.65 5.24
C ASN A 676 -18.68 -24.07 5.82
N VAL A 677 -19.93 -24.47 6.13
CA VAL A 677 -20.26 -25.80 6.65
C VAL A 677 -20.68 -26.70 5.50
N THR A 678 -19.84 -27.68 5.16
CA THR A 678 -20.13 -28.67 4.10
C THR A 678 -20.90 -29.87 4.65
N HIS A 679 -22.09 -30.11 4.11
CA HIS A 679 -22.91 -31.27 4.47
C HIS A 679 -22.55 -32.46 3.58
N HIS A 680 -21.76 -33.40 4.07
CA HIS A 680 -21.57 -34.68 3.38
C HIS A 680 -22.87 -35.52 3.45
N LEU A 681 -23.30 -36.06 2.30
CA LEU A 681 -24.53 -36.85 2.07
C LEU A 681 -24.75 -38.10 2.96
N THR A 682 -23.90 -38.34 3.95
CA THR A 682 -23.94 -39.51 4.84
C THR A 682 -24.08 -39.17 6.33
N VAL A 683 -24.05 -37.89 6.72
CA VAL A 683 -24.19 -37.48 8.13
C VAL A 683 -25.33 -36.47 8.23
N LEU A 684 -26.22 -36.71 9.19
CA LEU A 684 -27.44 -35.96 9.43
C LEU A 684 -27.19 -34.45 9.49
N SER A 685 -28.06 -33.67 8.85
CA SER A 685 -28.17 -32.22 8.98
C SER A 685 -28.65 -31.87 10.40
N HIS A 686 -27.72 -31.89 11.36
CA HIS A 686 -27.99 -31.62 12.77
C HIS A 686 -28.31 -30.14 13.00
N HIS A 687 -29.28 -29.87 13.88
CA HIS A 687 -29.59 -28.52 14.32
C HIS A 687 -28.51 -28.04 15.29
N THR A 688 -27.75 -27.03 14.88
CA THR A 688 -26.70 -26.39 15.66
C THR A 688 -27.29 -25.44 16.68
N THR A 689 -26.80 -25.52 17.92
CA THR A 689 -27.27 -24.70 19.05
C THR A 689 -26.23 -23.71 19.56
N SER A 690 -24.96 -24.10 19.49
CA SER A 690 -23.84 -23.28 19.93
C SER A 690 -22.61 -23.54 19.07
N VAL A 691 -21.71 -22.57 19.06
CA VAL A 691 -20.38 -22.68 18.45
C VAL A 691 -19.35 -22.58 19.57
N LEU A 692 -18.38 -23.49 19.58
CA LEU A 692 -17.23 -23.47 20.48
C LEU A 692 -15.98 -23.14 19.65
N LEU A 693 -15.27 -22.10 20.06
CA LEU A 693 -14.04 -21.60 19.46
C LEU A 693 -12.89 -21.85 20.43
N ASN A 694 -11.88 -22.60 20.01
CA ASN A 694 -10.66 -22.82 20.77
C ASN A 694 -9.51 -22.09 20.10
N PHE A 695 -8.81 -21.24 20.85
CA PHE A 695 -7.77 -20.36 20.32
C PHE A 695 -6.38 -20.88 20.66
N SER A 696 -5.42 -20.71 19.74
CA SER A 696 -4.02 -21.04 19.99
C SER A 696 -3.25 -19.94 20.71
N SER A 697 -3.81 -18.73 20.83
CA SER A 697 -3.18 -17.55 21.45
C SER A 697 -4.14 -16.84 22.40
N PRO A 698 -3.69 -16.39 23.58
CA PRO A 698 -4.49 -15.60 24.51
C PRO A 698 -4.65 -14.13 24.07
N LEU A 699 -4.02 -13.71 22.97
CA LEU A 699 -4.07 -12.35 22.46
C LEU A 699 -5.17 -12.11 21.41
N VAL A 700 -5.91 -13.16 21.03
CA VAL A 700 -6.99 -13.07 20.04
C VAL A 700 -8.19 -12.37 20.66
N GLY A 701 -8.73 -11.37 19.94
CA GLY A 701 -9.92 -10.62 20.34
C GLY A 701 -11.09 -10.87 19.40
N ILE A 702 -12.30 -11.02 19.96
CA ILE A 702 -13.55 -11.31 19.21
C ILE A 702 -14.57 -10.20 19.45
N SER A 703 -15.09 -9.56 18.40
CA SER A 703 -16.17 -8.57 18.50
C SER A 703 -17.55 -9.19 18.44
N ALA A 704 -17.80 -10.17 17.57
CA ALA A 704 -19.09 -10.81 17.41
C ALA A 704 -18.99 -12.18 16.73
N VAL A 705 -20.01 -13.02 16.90
CA VAL A 705 -20.16 -14.27 16.15
C VAL A 705 -21.59 -14.39 15.61
N ALA A 706 -21.72 -14.66 14.32
CA ALA A 706 -23.00 -14.93 13.66
C ALA A 706 -23.06 -16.35 13.08
N LEU A 707 -24.27 -16.90 13.03
CA LEU A 707 -24.57 -18.21 12.47
C LEU A 707 -25.58 -18.07 11.33
N ARG A 708 -25.21 -18.58 10.15
CA ARG A 708 -26.14 -18.75 9.02
C ARG A 708 -26.77 -20.12 9.06
N THR A 709 -28.09 -20.15 8.92
CA THR A 709 -28.87 -21.39 8.87
C THR A 709 -29.82 -21.40 7.68
N SER A 710 -30.18 -22.58 7.19
CA SER A 710 -31.21 -22.71 6.15
C SER A 710 -32.59 -22.33 6.72
N SER A 711 -33.38 -21.53 6.00
CA SER A 711 -34.69 -20.98 6.42
C SER A 711 -35.84 -21.99 6.56
N HIS A 712 -35.59 -23.29 6.42
CA HIS A 712 -36.61 -24.30 6.63
C HIS A 712 -37.09 -24.28 8.09
N ILE A 713 -38.36 -23.95 8.28
CA ILE A 713 -39.01 -23.71 9.57
C ILE A 713 -38.89 -24.95 10.47
N SER A 714 -38.12 -24.84 11.56
CA SER A 714 -38.17 -25.78 12.69
C SER A 714 -38.81 -25.12 13.91
N PRO A 715 -39.57 -25.88 14.74
CA PRO A 715 -40.33 -25.33 15.86
C PRO A 715 -39.41 -24.73 16.92
N SER A 716 -39.85 -23.60 17.48
CA SER A 716 -39.21 -22.89 18.58
C SER A 716 -39.12 -23.76 19.84
N THR A 717 -37.99 -24.42 20.04
CA THR A 717 -37.64 -25.05 21.31
C THR A 717 -36.69 -24.08 22.02
N PRO A 718 -37.08 -23.48 23.17
CA PRO A 718 -36.21 -22.57 23.88
C PRO A 718 -35.01 -23.34 24.44
N ASN A 719 -33.81 -22.88 24.12
CA ASN A 719 -32.59 -23.60 24.40
C ASN A 719 -31.92 -23.08 25.67
N LYS A 720 -31.50 -23.99 26.56
CA LYS A 720 -30.64 -23.69 27.70
C LYS A 720 -29.23 -24.16 27.37
N CYS A 721 -28.37 -23.23 26.98
CA CYS A 721 -26.93 -23.44 26.97
C CYS A 721 -26.41 -23.38 28.41
N ILE A 722 -26.44 -24.49 29.14
CA ILE A 722 -25.73 -24.58 30.43
C ILE A 722 -24.63 -25.65 30.27
N PRO A 723 -23.37 -25.36 30.63
CA PRO A 723 -22.35 -26.39 30.73
C PRO A 723 -22.73 -27.39 31.83
N GLU A 724 -22.91 -28.67 31.50
CA GLU A 724 -22.92 -29.72 32.51
C GLU A 724 -21.49 -29.96 33.00
N HIS A 725 -21.02 -29.18 33.97
CA HIS A 725 -19.99 -29.52 34.96
C HIS A 725 -19.68 -28.29 35.83
N GLU A 726 -20.38 -28.16 36.96
CA GLU A 726 -19.89 -27.62 38.26
C GLU A 726 -21.08 -27.37 39.19
N GLY A 727 -21.64 -28.46 39.70
CA GLY A 727 -22.40 -28.41 40.94
C GLY A 727 -21.46 -28.64 42.12
N GLN A 728 -20.87 -27.59 42.69
CA GLN A 728 -20.67 -27.43 44.14
C GLN A 728 -19.96 -26.12 44.52
N ASN A 729 -20.63 -25.38 45.41
CA ASN A 729 -20.14 -24.30 46.29
C ASN A 729 -19.77 -22.95 45.68
N HIS A 730 -20.75 -22.04 45.62
CA HIS A 730 -20.63 -20.77 46.34
C HIS A 730 -22.00 -20.34 46.91
N GLN A 731 -22.12 -20.37 48.24
CA GLN A 731 -23.14 -19.63 48.97
C GLN A 731 -22.87 -18.13 48.82
N GLY A 732 -23.79 -17.39 48.21
CA GLY A 732 -23.69 -15.94 48.06
C GLY A 732 -25.05 -15.30 47.77
N GLN A 733 -25.81 -15.05 48.84
CA GLN A 733 -26.88 -14.05 48.98
C GLN A 733 -27.89 -13.84 47.84
N ARG A 734 -29.11 -14.34 48.09
CA ARG A 734 -30.37 -13.79 47.57
C ARG A 734 -30.41 -12.27 47.75
N TYR A 735 -30.53 -11.53 46.66
CA TYR A 735 -31.31 -10.30 46.64
C TYR A 735 -32.59 -10.57 45.86
N GLU A 736 -33.71 -10.43 46.57
CA GLU A 736 -35.07 -10.53 46.04
C GLU A 736 -35.35 -9.34 45.11
N SER A 737 -35.64 -9.58 43.83
CA SER A 737 -36.36 -8.61 43.01
C SER A 737 -37.85 -8.76 43.29
N LEU A 738 -38.42 -7.81 44.02
CA LEU A 738 -39.85 -7.73 44.30
C LEU A 738 -40.66 -7.45 43.01
N HIS A 739 -41.60 -8.38 42.77
CA HIS A 739 -42.97 -8.19 42.27
C HIS A 739 -43.24 -7.31 41.04
N GLU A 740 -43.67 -8.00 39.98
CA GLU A 740 -44.73 -7.53 39.09
C GLU A 740 -46.03 -7.24 39.85
N HIS A 741 -46.73 -6.17 39.46
CA HIS A 741 -48.20 -6.17 39.46
C HIS A 741 -48.76 -5.37 38.27
N ASN A 742 -49.44 -6.12 37.40
CA ASN A 742 -50.56 -5.78 36.51
C ASN A 742 -51.26 -4.43 36.75
N VAL A 743 -51.58 -3.72 35.65
CA VAL A 743 -52.98 -3.37 35.30
C VAL A 743 -53.14 -3.35 33.76
N MET A 744 -54.21 -4.00 33.31
CA MET A 744 -54.72 -4.16 31.95
C MET A 744 -55.64 -2.99 31.57
N GLU A 745 -55.74 -2.71 30.26
CA GLU A 745 -56.80 -1.96 29.55
C GLU A 745 -56.96 -0.44 29.78
N THR A 746 -56.91 0.35 28.70
CA THR A 746 -58.12 0.96 28.09
C THR A 746 -57.78 1.50 26.68
N LEU A 747 -58.48 0.99 25.66
CA LEU A 747 -58.61 1.58 24.32
C LEU A 747 -59.54 2.80 24.37
N ILE A 748 -59.15 3.93 23.77
CA ILE A 748 -60.10 4.91 23.21
C ILE A 748 -59.65 5.27 21.79
N VAL A 749 -60.53 4.95 20.84
CA VAL A 749 -60.51 5.39 19.45
C VAL A 749 -61.50 6.54 19.29
N THR A 750 -61.06 7.65 18.71
CA THR A 750 -61.84 8.66 17.92
C THR A 750 -60.79 9.58 17.28
N SER A 751 -60.46 9.55 15.98
CA SER A 751 -61.23 9.82 14.74
C SER A 751 -61.63 11.30 14.53
N LEU A 752 -61.02 11.89 13.49
CA LEU A 752 -61.58 12.83 12.48
C LEU A 752 -61.32 14.36 12.60
N LEU A 753 -60.57 14.87 11.59
CA LEU A 753 -61.00 15.80 10.52
C LEU A 753 -60.57 17.30 10.52
N LEU A 754 -60.14 17.71 9.30
CA LEU A 754 -60.16 19.05 8.64
C LEU A 754 -59.02 20.02 8.97
N GLN A 755 -58.43 20.84 8.08
CA GLN A 755 -58.38 21.02 6.62
C GLN A 755 -57.47 22.27 6.41
N ASP A 756 -56.65 22.33 5.34
CA ASP A 756 -56.10 23.53 4.66
C ASP A 756 -55.24 24.53 5.51
N ASP A 757 -54.29 25.33 5.02
CA ASP A 757 -53.90 25.80 3.69
C ASP A 757 -52.46 26.39 3.78
N LYS A 758 -51.69 26.27 2.69
CA LYS A 758 -50.63 27.15 2.15
C LYS A 758 -49.72 28.01 3.06
N CYS A 759 -48.41 27.94 2.78
CA CYS A 759 -47.68 29.15 2.39
C CYS A 759 -46.51 28.82 1.44
N ASN A 760 -46.36 29.66 0.42
CA ASN A 760 -45.61 29.50 -0.81
C ASN A 760 -44.76 30.77 -1.00
N ARG A 761 -43.61 30.64 -1.69
CA ARG A 761 -42.88 31.67 -2.46
C ARG A 761 -42.02 32.75 -1.76
N SER A 762 -40.80 32.86 -2.29
CA SER A 762 -39.93 34.05 -2.50
C SER A 762 -40.63 35.18 -3.32
N PRO A 763 -40.02 36.30 -3.78
CA PRO A 763 -38.78 37.06 -3.47
C PRO A 763 -39.00 38.62 -3.31
N SER A 764 -37.88 39.37 -3.19
CA SER A 764 -37.59 40.74 -3.70
C SER A 764 -38.19 42.04 -3.12
N ILE A 765 -37.26 42.95 -2.74
CA ILE A 765 -37.15 44.41 -3.01
C ILE A 765 -38.17 45.38 -2.37
N GLU A 766 -37.71 46.38 -1.58
CA GLU A 766 -37.60 47.83 -1.94
C GLU A 766 -37.44 48.79 -0.72
N SER A 767 -36.97 50.02 -1.02
CA SER A 767 -36.95 51.30 -0.25
C SER A 767 -35.69 51.61 0.59
N SER A 768 -34.76 52.47 0.13
CA SER A 768 -34.70 53.98 0.11
C SER A 768 -34.26 54.56 1.47
N GLU A 769 -33.43 55.58 1.67
CA GLU A 769 -32.86 56.69 0.89
C GLU A 769 -31.83 57.41 1.81
N ASP A 770 -30.92 58.23 1.22
CA ASP A 770 -30.23 59.42 1.78
C ASP A 770 -29.18 59.28 2.93
N GLU A 771 -28.07 60.01 3.01
CA GLU A 771 -27.36 61.01 2.17
C GLU A 771 -25.94 61.22 2.77
N HIS A 772 -25.06 61.89 2.01
CA HIS A 772 -23.81 62.59 2.38
C HIS A 772 -22.41 61.97 2.17
N HIS A 773 -21.79 62.41 1.05
CA HIS A 773 -20.46 63.07 0.86
C HIS A 773 -19.23 62.55 1.68
N LEU A 774 -18.03 62.31 1.13
CA LEU A 774 -17.24 63.11 0.18
C LEU A 774 -15.99 62.32 -0.31
N LEU A 775 -15.59 62.62 -1.55
CA LEU A 775 -14.37 62.30 -2.31
C LEU A 775 -13.05 62.06 -1.54
N LEU A 776 -12.24 61.08 -2.01
CA LEU A 776 -10.93 61.33 -2.66
C LEU A 776 -10.26 60.04 -3.17
N GLN A 777 -9.86 60.09 -4.45
CA GLN A 777 -8.89 59.21 -5.10
C GLN A 777 -7.49 59.41 -4.49
N GLY A 778 -6.63 58.38 -4.53
CA GLY A 778 -5.21 58.54 -4.26
C GLY A 778 -4.42 57.26 -4.51
N MET A 779 -3.60 57.29 -5.56
CA MET A 779 -2.57 56.32 -5.94
C MET A 779 -1.67 55.88 -4.78
N GLY A 780 -1.20 54.63 -4.87
CA GLY A 780 -0.13 54.03 -4.08
C GLY A 780 0.08 52.60 -4.51
#